data_AF-A0A4U1JQ74-F1
#
_entry.id   AF-A0A4U1JQ74-F1
#
_cell.length_a   1.000
_cell.length_b   1.000
_cell.length_c   1.000
_cell.angle_alpha   90.00
_cell.angle_beta   90.00
_cell.angle_gamma   90.00
#
_symmetry.space_group_name_H-M   'P 1'
#
loop_
_entity.id
_entity.type
_entity.pdbx_description
1 polymer ?
#
loop_
_entity_poly.entity_id
_entity_poly.type
_entity_poly.pdbx_seq_one_letter_code
_entity_poly.pdbx_strand_id
1 'polypeptide(L)'
;MLLLVANGCLQMSEKMPPRTSLPRNSLRRVMVMTLGMPAFLALLFGVFLTVERWAALGDARQVQRLMSLAETAAAVAHDQQLERGLTSLFLNGKDAAVPGKLTAQRALTDAARAALITRAEAIGLDGLSPHVGALIEELRGDFEKSAALRTAVDARTIPVPEAIGYYTEMNDDVLQLVEVVAGASTDAEVNARITSYAAFMTAKERAGLEGALGAGAFGKGVFDTATLLTMRAIGAQQEQALQFFAAFATDEDQAAAAGLTDLPASAELSRMREIAFRFPETQDAGGVTGEAFFATATARIAAMEQLETAIGAHIAAAAAAHAQMALFGFLGVGAIIAAALLLSMLTGARSVLRTEADVGALVRAGDAMAGGQLDVLLPLPRLRETAQMGRALDSFRVSILEGQEIARKAEADREAHRQAEADREATARAGKEARLAREAEASRREAERDRQIAAEISAVVTACAEGDFSRRIPLDDKEGILAQICAGLNRIGEITDAGIAEVNTALRHLAEGDLTYRIRDGFVGVFAEMARSVRAANDSIARTVQAIETASVTIDGSSSEISTAANDLARRSEQNAAMLEQTASALEEMSGSIGSMAGIANDAKNRMREISRRAETGNGIATQAMEAMDSIRQSSERIAGVLQVIDDIAFQTNLLALNAGVEAARAGESGRGFAVVASEVRALAQRSSEASREIAQIIGTATQDVGRGVEMVDQTAGALGQIVGTIREALDRIEHIAGAVGETEVGIAEISKATTELDRVTQQNAAMFEETNAALGALRIEADALVANVAQFRTDKNDRPDLRGRAA
;
A
#
# COMPACT_ATOMS: atom_id res chain seq x y z
N MET A 1 0.04 29.85 11.50
CA MET A 1 -1.24 29.92 12.25
C MET A 1 -1.06 30.07 13.77
N LEU A 2 -0.14 29.33 14.42
CA LEU A 2 0.14 29.43 15.87
C LEU A 2 0.69 30.80 16.35
N LEU A 3 1.39 31.54 15.49
CA LEU A 3 1.88 32.91 15.80
C LEU A 3 0.78 33.98 15.75
N LEU A 4 -0.32 33.75 15.03
CA LEU A 4 -1.46 34.69 15.00
C LEU A 4 -2.35 34.59 16.26
N VAL A 5 -2.39 33.42 16.90
CA VAL A 5 -3.15 33.22 18.15
C VAL A 5 -2.42 33.80 19.36
N ALA A 6 -1.08 33.86 19.32
CA ALA A 6 -0.29 34.44 20.41
C ALA A 6 -0.43 35.97 20.51
N ASN A 7 -0.57 36.68 19.38
CA ASN A 7 -0.69 38.14 19.37
C ASN A 7 -2.10 38.64 19.71
N GLY A 8 -3.16 37.87 19.41
CA GLY A 8 -4.54 38.27 19.72
C GLY A 8 -4.90 38.26 21.21
N CYS A 9 -4.12 37.55 22.05
CA CYS A 9 -4.38 37.45 23.49
C CYS A 9 -3.81 38.61 24.33
N LEU A 10 -2.96 39.46 23.76
CA LEU A 10 -2.28 40.54 24.50
C LEU A 10 -3.02 41.90 24.46
N GLN A 11 -4.05 42.07 23.63
CA GLN A 11 -4.67 43.39 23.40
C GLN A 11 -6.06 43.63 24.04
N MET A 12 -6.70 42.66 24.69
CA MET A 12 -8.05 42.84 25.29
C MET A 12 -8.05 43.00 26.83
N SER A 13 -7.06 43.69 27.41
CA SER A 13 -7.00 43.89 28.87
C SER A 13 -7.57 45.23 29.37
N GLU A 14 -8.01 46.13 28.51
CA GLU A 14 -8.55 47.42 28.95
C GLU A 14 -10.03 47.57 28.54
N LYS A 15 -10.89 47.75 29.55
CA LYS A 15 -12.30 48.19 29.50
C LYS A 15 -13.38 47.10 29.33
N MET A 16 -13.90 46.57 30.43
CA MET A 16 -15.28 46.05 30.51
C MET A 16 -15.82 46.07 31.96
N PRO A 17 -17.14 46.31 32.18
CA PRO A 17 -17.78 46.39 33.50
C PRO A 17 -18.04 44.99 34.12
N PRO A 18 -18.36 44.89 35.43
CA PRO A 18 -18.37 43.61 36.15
C PRO A 18 -19.49 42.67 35.69
N ARG A 19 -19.12 41.46 35.26
CA ARG A 19 -20.04 40.37 34.86
C ARG A 19 -20.45 39.53 36.07
N THR A 20 -21.74 39.26 36.22
CA THR A 20 -22.35 38.47 37.32
C THR A 20 -22.37 36.94 37.07
N SER A 21 -22.04 36.45 35.88
CA SER A 21 -22.03 35.01 35.54
C SER A 21 -20.66 34.35 35.77
N LEU A 22 -20.65 33.10 36.24
CA LEU A 22 -19.39 32.37 36.48
C LEU A 22 -18.79 32.02 35.12
N PRO A 23 -17.47 32.14 34.93
CA PRO A 23 -16.83 31.70 33.70
C PRO A 23 -17.09 30.22 33.42
N ARG A 24 -17.26 29.88 32.14
CA ARG A 24 -17.76 28.57 31.66
C ARG A 24 -16.78 27.42 31.76
N ASN A 25 -15.49 27.72 31.70
CA ASN A 25 -14.45 26.72 31.57
C ASN A 25 -14.01 26.29 32.97
N SER A 26 -14.19 25.00 33.28
CA SER A 26 -13.63 24.39 34.49
C SER A 26 -12.15 24.08 34.28
N LEU A 27 -11.37 24.14 35.36
CA LEU A 27 -9.93 23.83 35.34
C LEU A 27 -9.65 22.47 34.67
N ARG A 28 -10.46 21.45 34.99
CA ARG A 28 -10.38 20.11 34.41
C ARG A 28 -10.52 20.10 32.88
N ARG A 29 -11.45 20.89 32.34
CA ARG A 29 -11.74 20.91 30.89
C ARG A 29 -10.62 21.60 30.12
N VAL A 30 -10.06 22.66 30.69
CA VAL A 30 -8.89 23.35 30.14
C VAL A 30 -7.68 22.40 30.14
N MET A 31 -7.38 21.71 31.26
CA MET A 31 -6.27 20.75 31.31
C MET A 31 -6.43 19.58 30.33
N VAL A 32 -7.64 19.04 30.15
CA VAL A 32 -7.87 17.94 29.20
C VAL A 32 -7.68 18.40 27.75
N MET A 33 -8.14 19.59 27.39
CA MET A 33 -8.00 20.09 26.02
C MET A 33 -6.60 20.62 25.69
N THR A 34 -5.85 21.17 26.65
CA THR A 34 -4.51 21.71 26.41
C THR A 34 -3.40 20.69 26.58
N LEU A 35 -3.58 19.73 27.51
CA LEU A 35 -2.58 18.70 27.84
C LEU A 35 -2.95 17.32 27.29
N GLY A 36 -4.20 16.89 27.49
CA GLY A 36 -4.61 15.51 27.22
C GLY A 36 -4.80 15.20 25.73
N MET A 37 -5.63 15.99 25.04
CA MET A 37 -5.99 15.73 23.64
C MET A 37 -4.80 15.86 22.67
N PRO A 38 -3.94 16.89 22.75
CA PRO A 38 -2.78 17.00 21.85
C PRO A 38 -1.74 15.92 22.11
N ALA A 39 -1.49 15.55 23.38
CA ALA A 39 -0.56 14.47 23.71
C ALA A 39 -1.07 13.11 23.22
N PHE A 40 -2.37 12.85 23.34
CA PHE A 40 -2.98 11.63 22.83
C PHE A 40 -2.90 11.52 21.30
N LEU A 41 -3.23 12.60 20.58
CA LEU A 41 -3.13 12.64 19.12
C LEU A 41 -1.67 12.50 18.65
N ALA A 42 -0.72 13.16 19.32
CA ALA A 42 0.70 13.04 19.01
C ALA A 42 1.22 11.61 19.25
N LEU A 43 0.77 10.95 20.32
CA LEU A 43 1.11 9.55 20.60
C LEU A 43 0.55 8.61 19.53
N LEU A 44 -0.73 8.77 19.18
CA LEU A 44 -1.41 7.88 18.23
C LEU A 44 -0.85 8.03 16.82
N PHE A 45 -0.64 9.27 16.35
CA PHE A 45 -0.01 9.54 15.06
C PHE A 45 1.48 9.14 15.04
N GLY A 46 2.17 9.32 16.17
CA GLY A 46 3.56 8.91 16.34
C GLY A 46 3.75 7.41 16.22
N VAL A 47 2.92 6.61 16.90
CA VAL A 47 2.99 5.14 16.81
C VAL A 47 2.74 4.67 15.38
N PHE A 48 1.73 5.21 14.70
CA PHE A 48 1.42 4.83 13.32
C PHE A 48 2.60 5.08 12.37
N LEU A 49 3.15 6.31 12.37
CA LEU A 49 4.30 6.65 11.53
C LEU A 49 5.57 5.89 11.91
N THR A 50 5.77 5.61 13.20
CA THR A 50 6.91 4.81 13.67
C THR A 50 6.85 3.38 13.14
N VAL A 51 5.68 2.74 13.15
CA VAL A 51 5.52 1.36 12.66
C VAL A 51 5.83 1.27 11.16
N GLU A 52 5.29 2.18 10.37
CA GLU A 52 5.52 2.24 8.91
C GLU A 52 7.02 2.44 8.59
N ARG A 53 7.69 3.37 9.29
CA ARG A 53 9.12 3.64 9.09
C ARG A 53 10.02 2.51 9.59
N TRP A 54 9.59 1.79 10.62
CA TRP A 54 10.33 0.64 11.14
C TRP A 54 10.28 -0.55 10.17
N ALA A 55 9.13 -0.78 9.54
CA ALA A 55 9.00 -1.77 8.46
C ALA A 55 9.94 -1.44 7.28
N ALA A 56 9.93 -0.20 6.79
CA ALA A 56 10.81 0.23 5.70
C ALA A 56 12.32 0.05 6.02
N LEU A 57 12.72 0.26 7.27
CA LEU A 57 14.10 0.04 7.72
C LEU A 57 14.47 -1.45 7.78
N GLY A 58 13.50 -2.31 8.09
CA GLY A 58 13.62 -3.77 8.02
C GLY A 58 13.84 -4.24 6.60
N ASP A 59 12.97 -3.80 5.69
CA ASP A 59 13.00 -4.15 4.26
C ASP A 59 14.32 -3.74 3.60
N ALA A 60 14.79 -2.50 3.84
CA ALA A 60 16.05 -2.03 3.27
C ALA A 60 17.27 -2.83 3.76
N ARG A 61 17.29 -3.26 5.03
CA ARG A 61 18.35 -4.13 5.56
C ARG A 61 18.27 -5.55 5.02
N GLN A 62 17.07 -6.04 4.73
CA GLN A 62 16.87 -7.34 4.09
C GLN A 62 17.39 -7.32 2.65
N VAL A 63 17.04 -6.29 1.87
CA VAL A 63 17.56 -6.09 0.52
C VAL A 63 19.08 -6.02 0.51
N GLN A 64 19.72 -5.26 1.41
CA GLN A 64 21.18 -5.20 1.49
C GLN A 64 21.83 -6.57 1.76
N ARG A 65 21.26 -7.36 2.67
CA ARG A 65 21.77 -8.71 2.96
C ARG A 65 21.63 -9.62 1.75
N LEU A 66 20.47 -9.61 1.11
CA LEU A 66 20.19 -10.42 -0.07
C LEU A 66 21.00 -10.00 -1.29
N MET A 67 21.23 -8.70 -1.50
CA MET A 67 22.13 -8.22 -2.56
C MET A 67 23.57 -8.66 -2.31
N SER A 68 24.04 -8.65 -1.07
CA SER A 68 25.38 -9.16 -0.77
C SER A 68 25.50 -10.68 -1.04
N LEU A 69 24.40 -11.42 -0.93
CA LEU A 69 24.35 -12.83 -1.30
C LEU A 69 24.30 -12.99 -2.83
N ALA A 70 23.48 -12.18 -3.50
CA ALA A 70 23.36 -12.14 -4.95
C ALA A 70 24.71 -11.82 -5.62
N GLU A 71 25.49 -10.87 -5.09
CA GLU A 71 26.85 -10.55 -5.56
C GLU A 71 27.78 -11.77 -5.49
N THR A 72 27.76 -12.52 -4.38
CA THR A 72 28.56 -13.74 -4.26
C THR A 72 28.07 -14.86 -5.18
N ALA A 73 26.76 -14.95 -5.41
CA ALA A 73 26.16 -15.90 -6.34
C ALA A 73 26.54 -15.57 -7.79
N ALA A 74 26.51 -14.29 -8.15
CA ALA A 74 26.97 -13.74 -9.41
C ALA A 74 28.43 -14.10 -9.72
N ALA A 75 29.32 -13.97 -8.72
CA ALA A 75 30.71 -14.38 -8.84
C ALA A 75 30.85 -15.89 -9.11
N VAL A 76 30.05 -16.73 -8.44
CA VAL A 76 29.99 -18.18 -8.72
C VAL A 76 29.56 -18.44 -10.17
N ALA A 77 28.49 -17.80 -10.63
CA ALA A 77 28.04 -17.91 -12.02
C ALA A 77 29.14 -17.51 -13.02
N HIS A 78 29.83 -16.39 -12.77
CA HIS A 78 30.93 -15.93 -13.61
C HIS A 78 32.05 -16.97 -13.73
N ASP A 79 32.59 -17.43 -12.60
CA ASP A 79 33.70 -18.38 -12.60
C ASP A 79 33.30 -19.74 -13.19
N GLN A 80 32.05 -20.17 -12.98
CA GLN A 80 31.49 -21.37 -13.59
C GLN A 80 31.31 -21.24 -15.10
N GLN A 81 30.92 -20.07 -15.62
CA GLN A 81 30.84 -19.82 -17.07
C GLN A 81 32.22 -19.99 -17.72
N LEU A 82 33.27 -19.47 -17.08
CA LEU A 82 34.65 -19.62 -17.54
C LEU A 82 35.13 -21.09 -17.44
N GLU A 83 34.86 -21.77 -16.32
CA GLU A 83 35.22 -23.19 -16.15
C GLU A 83 34.51 -24.08 -17.19
N ARG A 84 33.22 -23.81 -17.47
CA ARG A 84 32.43 -24.50 -18.50
C ARG A 84 33.04 -24.33 -19.89
N GLY A 85 33.40 -23.11 -20.25
CA GLY A 85 34.03 -22.82 -21.54
C GLY A 85 35.41 -23.46 -21.71
N LEU A 86 36.24 -23.39 -20.67
CA LEU A 86 37.55 -24.07 -20.64
C LEU A 86 37.41 -25.60 -20.66
N THR A 87 36.38 -26.14 -20.02
CA THR A 87 36.05 -27.57 -20.07
C THR A 87 35.64 -28.00 -21.49
N SER A 88 34.79 -27.21 -22.15
CA SER A 88 34.43 -27.42 -23.57
C SER A 88 35.67 -27.41 -24.47
N LEU A 89 36.57 -26.44 -24.28
CA LEU A 89 37.85 -26.39 -25.00
C LEU A 89 38.76 -27.56 -24.69
N PHE A 90 38.84 -28.00 -23.44
CA PHE A 90 39.69 -29.11 -23.03
C PHE A 90 39.25 -30.43 -23.67
N LEU A 91 37.94 -30.69 -23.68
CA LEU A 91 37.37 -31.91 -24.23
C LEU A 91 37.40 -31.94 -25.77
N ASN A 92 37.19 -30.80 -26.43
CA ASN A 92 37.12 -30.71 -27.90
C ASN A 92 38.45 -30.34 -28.58
N GLY A 93 39.36 -29.67 -27.87
CA GLY A 93 40.58 -29.10 -28.40
C GLY A 93 41.83 -29.98 -28.18
N LYS A 94 42.91 -29.60 -28.89
CA LYS A 94 44.25 -30.21 -28.77
C LYS A 94 45.31 -29.25 -28.23
N ASP A 95 44.90 -28.06 -27.79
CA ASP A 95 45.82 -27.03 -27.32
C ASP A 95 46.46 -27.42 -25.98
N ALA A 96 47.80 -27.34 -25.94
CA ALA A 96 48.61 -27.71 -24.79
C ALA A 96 48.50 -26.71 -23.63
N ALA A 97 48.01 -25.48 -23.86
CA ALA A 97 47.88 -24.46 -22.82
C ALA A 97 46.58 -24.57 -22.00
N VAL A 98 45.53 -25.17 -22.56
CA VAL A 98 44.19 -25.28 -21.94
C VAL A 98 44.18 -26.02 -20.59
N PRO A 99 44.90 -27.15 -20.38
CA PRO A 99 44.86 -27.86 -19.10
C PRO A 99 45.32 -27.00 -17.91
N GLY A 100 46.35 -26.18 -18.11
CA GLY A 100 46.86 -25.26 -17.09
C GLY A 100 45.85 -24.14 -16.77
N LYS A 101 45.22 -23.56 -17.80
CA LYS A 101 44.16 -22.55 -17.65
C LYS A 101 42.94 -23.11 -16.91
N LEU A 102 42.51 -24.32 -17.26
CA LEU A 102 41.38 -25.00 -16.61
C LEU A 102 41.67 -25.27 -15.12
N THR A 103 42.88 -25.74 -14.79
CA THR A 103 43.28 -25.97 -13.38
C THR A 103 43.26 -24.67 -12.58
N ALA A 104 43.77 -23.56 -13.15
CA ALA A 104 43.74 -22.26 -12.50
C ALA A 104 42.29 -21.76 -12.30
N GLN A 105 41.42 -21.92 -13.30
CA GLN A 105 40.02 -21.49 -13.22
C GLN A 105 39.22 -22.31 -12.19
N ARG A 106 39.50 -23.61 -12.04
CA ARG A 106 38.87 -24.45 -11.01
C ARG A 106 39.14 -23.92 -9.59
N ALA A 107 40.35 -23.43 -9.33
CA ALA A 107 40.70 -22.85 -8.03
C ALA A 107 39.94 -21.54 -7.76
N LEU A 108 39.72 -20.71 -8.78
CA LEU A 108 38.88 -19.51 -8.68
C LEU A 108 37.42 -19.88 -8.41
N THR A 109 36.89 -20.84 -9.16
CA THR A 109 35.52 -21.34 -9.01
C THR A 109 35.27 -21.92 -7.62
N ASP A 110 36.23 -22.67 -7.07
CA ASP A 110 36.13 -23.22 -5.71
C ASP A 110 36.16 -22.11 -4.65
N ALA A 111 36.98 -21.08 -4.85
CA ALA A 111 37.01 -19.92 -3.97
C ALA A 111 35.69 -19.14 -3.99
N ALA A 112 35.09 -18.93 -5.17
CA ALA A 112 33.79 -18.28 -5.31
C ALA A 112 32.67 -19.08 -4.63
N ARG A 113 32.63 -20.40 -4.85
CA ARG A 113 31.65 -21.29 -4.19
C ARG A 113 31.77 -21.25 -2.67
N ALA A 114 33.00 -21.32 -2.15
CA ALA A 114 33.23 -21.21 -0.71
C ALA A 114 32.81 -19.83 -0.15
N ALA A 115 33.02 -18.75 -0.91
CA ALA A 115 32.60 -17.41 -0.52
C ALA A 115 31.08 -17.27 -0.45
N LEU A 116 30.33 -17.85 -1.39
CA LEU A 116 28.86 -17.88 -1.36
C LEU A 116 28.34 -18.60 -0.12
N ILE A 117 28.85 -19.81 0.17
CA ILE A 117 28.42 -20.57 1.35
C ILE A 117 28.77 -19.83 2.65
N THR A 118 29.98 -19.29 2.75
CA THR A 118 30.41 -18.50 3.91
C THR A 118 29.52 -17.27 4.10
N ARG A 119 29.12 -16.60 3.02
CA ARG A 119 28.22 -15.44 3.05
C ARG A 119 26.82 -15.83 3.51
N ALA A 120 26.27 -16.93 3.00
CA ALA A 120 24.97 -17.44 3.40
C ALA A 120 24.96 -17.80 4.91
N GLU A 121 26.00 -18.47 5.40
CA GLU A 121 26.16 -18.81 6.81
C GLU A 121 26.30 -17.58 7.71
N ALA A 122 27.01 -16.53 7.26
CA ALA A 122 27.14 -15.27 7.98
C ALA A 122 25.82 -14.49 8.09
N ILE A 123 24.92 -14.61 7.11
CA ILE A 123 23.57 -14.02 7.14
C ILE A 123 22.66 -14.80 8.11
N GLY A 124 22.86 -16.13 8.19
CA GLY A 124 22.06 -17.06 8.99
C GLY A 124 20.76 -17.47 8.30
N LEU A 125 20.42 -18.76 8.34
CA LEU A 125 19.23 -19.33 7.67
C LEU A 125 17.91 -18.72 8.17
N ASP A 126 17.81 -18.36 9.45
CA ASP A 126 16.65 -17.65 10.02
C ASP A 126 16.50 -16.21 9.48
N GLY A 127 17.57 -15.64 8.94
CA GLY A 127 17.60 -14.32 8.31
C GLY A 127 17.28 -14.33 6.81
N LEU A 128 17.15 -15.52 6.22
CA LEU A 128 16.80 -15.76 4.82
C LEU A 128 15.35 -16.26 4.74
N SER A 129 14.69 -16.10 3.58
CA SER A 129 13.40 -16.75 3.39
C SER A 129 13.61 -18.28 3.34
N PRO A 130 12.61 -19.10 3.75
CA PRO A 130 12.72 -20.55 3.66
C PRO A 130 13.09 -21.05 2.27
N HIS A 131 12.64 -20.34 1.23
CA HIS A 131 12.94 -20.66 -0.16
C HIS A 131 14.41 -20.39 -0.52
N VAL A 132 14.97 -19.24 -0.09
CA VAL A 132 16.39 -18.93 -0.29
C VAL A 132 17.28 -19.92 0.46
N GLY A 133 16.90 -20.30 1.68
CA GLY A 133 17.62 -21.32 2.44
C GLY A 133 17.68 -22.68 1.74
N ALA A 134 16.57 -23.11 1.12
CA ALA A 134 16.51 -24.35 0.36
C ALA A 134 17.43 -24.32 -0.88
N LEU A 135 17.42 -23.21 -1.64
CA LEU A 135 18.29 -23.04 -2.82
C LEU A 135 19.78 -23.08 -2.44
N ILE A 136 20.16 -22.50 -1.31
CA ILE A 136 21.55 -22.55 -0.84
C ILE A 136 21.97 -23.98 -0.48
N GLU A 137 21.09 -24.79 0.12
CA GLU A 137 21.38 -26.19 0.42
C GLU A 137 21.43 -27.06 -0.83
N GLU A 138 20.60 -26.79 -1.83
CA GLU A 138 20.65 -27.44 -3.14
C GLU A 138 21.99 -27.14 -3.84
N LEU A 139 22.36 -25.85 -3.95
CA LEU A 139 23.66 -25.42 -4.50
C LEU A 139 24.84 -26.05 -3.74
N ARG A 140 24.76 -26.12 -2.41
CA ARG A 140 25.78 -26.80 -1.59
C ARG A 140 25.95 -28.27 -2.01
N GLY A 141 24.84 -28.98 -2.18
CA GLY A 141 24.84 -30.37 -2.66
C GLY A 141 25.41 -30.53 -4.07
N ASP A 142 25.11 -29.60 -4.98
CA ASP A 142 25.62 -29.65 -6.34
C ASP A 142 27.11 -29.31 -6.45
N PHE A 143 27.61 -28.42 -5.58
CA PHE A 143 29.04 -28.13 -5.48
C PHE A 143 29.85 -29.38 -5.07
N GLU A 144 29.30 -30.25 -4.22
CA GLU A 144 29.95 -31.51 -3.82
C GLU A 144 30.10 -32.50 -5.00
N LYS A 145 29.18 -32.47 -5.97
CA LYS A 145 29.24 -33.32 -7.18
C LYS A 145 30.38 -32.92 -8.14
N SER A 146 30.92 -31.71 -8.01
CA SER A 146 31.93 -31.17 -8.94
C SER A 146 33.22 -31.99 -9.02
N ALA A 147 33.62 -32.65 -7.93
CA ALA A 147 34.85 -33.45 -7.89
C ALA A 147 34.78 -34.68 -8.82
N ALA A 148 33.63 -35.38 -8.82
CA ALA A 148 33.39 -36.53 -9.69
C ALA A 148 33.35 -36.10 -11.16
N LEU A 149 32.65 -35.01 -11.47
CA LEU A 149 32.61 -34.43 -12.80
C LEU A 149 34.01 -34.07 -13.31
N ARG A 150 34.78 -33.31 -12.53
CA ARG A 150 36.13 -32.87 -12.92
C ARG A 150 37.07 -34.05 -13.15
N THR A 151 36.94 -35.12 -12.37
CA THR A 151 37.69 -36.37 -12.57
C THR A 151 37.33 -37.03 -13.91
N ALA A 152 36.04 -37.08 -14.25
CA ALA A 152 35.59 -37.62 -15.55
C ALA A 152 36.00 -36.74 -16.73
N VAL A 153 36.00 -35.41 -16.55
CA VAL A 153 36.53 -34.45 -17.54
C VAL A 153 38.02 -34.68 -17.78
N ASP A 154 38.82 -34.77 -16.72
CA ASP A 154 40.27 -34.97 -16.82
C ASP A 154 40.63 -36.31 -17.47
N ALA A 155 39.84 -37.35 -17.18
CA ALA A 155 39.93 -38.65 -17.82
C ALA A 155 39.36 -38.69 -19.26
N ARG A 156 38.68 -37.62 -19.70
CA ARG A 156 37.95 -37.51 -20.98
C ARG A 156 36.92 -38.63 -21.19
N THR A 157 36.33 -39.12 -20.10
CA THR A 157 35.33 -40.21 -20.12
C THR A 157 33.89 -39.70 -20.19
N ILE A 158 33.68 -38.41 -19.95
CA ILE A 158 32.36 -37.76 -19.99
C ILE A 158 32.07 -37.16 -21.38
N PRO A 159 30.87 -37.36 -21.94
CA PRO A 159 30.41 -36.63 -23.13
C PRO A 159 30.40 -35.11 -22.90
N VAL A 160 30.80 -34.34 -23.92
CA VAL A 160 30.80 -32.87 -23.87
C VAL A 160 29.44 -32.27 -23.49
N PRO A 161 28.30 -32.71 -24.08
CA PRO A 161 27.00 -32.14 -23.70
C PRO A 161 26.65 -32.39 -22.23
N GLU A 162 27.04 -33.53 -21.67
CA GLU A 162 26.81 -33.86 -20.26
C GLU A 162 27.66 -32.98 -19.34
N ALA A 163 28.93 -32.78 -19.68
CA ALA A 163 29.81 -31.88 -18.92
C ALA A 163 29.31 -30.42 -18.96
N ILE A 164 28.89 -29.92 -20.12
CA ILE A 164 28.32 -28.57 -20.28
C ILE A 164 26.98 -28.47 -19.53
N GLY A 165 26.16 -29.53 -19.56
CA GLY A 165 24.86 -29.62 -18.89
C GLY A 165 24.97 -29.37 -17.39
N TYR A 166 25.91 -30.04 -16.70
CA TYR A 166 26.14 -29.84 -15.26
C TYR A 166 26.35 -28.37 -14.88
N TYR A 167 27.26 -27.67 -15.57
CA TYR A 167 27.53 -26.26 -15.27
C TYR A 167 26.35 -25.36 -15.65
N THR A 168 25.53 -25.77 -16.62
CA THR A 168 24.36 -25.01 -17.07
C THR A 168 23.23 -25.10 -16.04
N GLU A 169 22.91 -26.31 -15.57
CA GLU A 169 21.94 -26.52 -14.48
C GLU A 169 22.36 -25.73 -13.25
N MET A 170 23.62 -25.85 -12.84
CA MET A 170 24.10 -25.16 -11.63
C MET A 170 24.14 -23.63 -11.79
N ASN A 171 24.31 -23.11 -13.00
CA ASN A 171 24.19 -21.68 -13.26
C ASN A 171 22.73 -21.22 -13.26
N ASP A 172 21.79 -22.04 -13.74
CA ASP A 172 20.35 -21.75 -13.66
C ASP A 172 19.90 -21.70 -12.18
N ASP A 173 20.41 -22.58 -11.31
CA ASP A 173 20.13 -22.53 -9.86
C ASP A 173 20.68 -21.26 -9.19
N VAL A 174 21.89 -20.83 -9.60
CA VAL A 174 22.49 -19.56 -9.16
C VAL A 174 21.65 -18.37 -9.64
N LEU A 175 21.12 -18.41 -10.87
CA LEU A 175 20.23 -17.37 -11.39
C LEU A 175 18.89 -17.35 -10.63
N GLN A 176 18.34 -18.52 -10.31
CA GLN A 176 17.12 -18.63 -9.52
C GLN A 176 17.28 -18.01 -8.12
N LEU A 177 18.44 -18.20 -7.49
CA LEU A 177 18.77 -17.52 -6.24
C LEU A 177 18.69 -15.99 -6.38
N VAL A 178 19.20 -15.42 -7.49
CA VAL A 178 19.15 -13.98 -7.78
C VAL A 178 17.72 -13.51 -8.08
N GLU A 179 16.92 -14.30 -8.80
CA GLU A 179 15.52 -13.97 -9.09
C GLU A 179 14.65 -13.92 -7.82
N VAL A 180 14.88 -14.83 -6.88
CA VAL A 180 14.15 -14.84 -5.60
C VAL A 180 14.46 -13.60 -4.76
N VAL A 181 15.65 -13.00 -4.91
CA VAL A 181 15.98 -11.72 -4.28
C VAL A 181 15.09 -10.59 -4.80
N ALA A 182 14.61 -10.63 -6.05
CA ALA A 182 13.71 -9.62 -6.60
C ALA A 182 12.39 -9.53 -5.82
N GLY A 183 11.82 -10.67 -5.42
CA GLY A 183 10.58 -10.72 -4.65
C GLY A 183 10.69 -10.26 -3.19
N ALA A 184 11.88 -9.84 -2.72
CA ALA A 184 12.12 -9.55 -1.30
C ALA A 184 11.90 -8.08 -0.89
N SER A 185 11.80 -7.15 -1.85
CA SER A 185 11.55 -5.73 -1.55
C SER A 185 10.08 -5.38 -1.76
N THR A 186 9.48 -4.65 -0.81
CA THR A 186 8.16 -4.03 -0.99
C THR A 186 8.23 -2.70 -1.73
N ASP A 187 9.45 -2.16 -1.94
CA ASP A 187 9.68 -0.91 -2.65
C ASP A 187 9.71 -1.16 -4.16
N ALA A 188 8.83 -0.46 -4.90
CA ALA A 188 8.64 -0.66 -6.33
C ALA A 188 9.89 -0.30 -7.15
N GLU A 189 10.65 0.72 -6.74
CA GLU A 189 11.87 1.15 -7.46
C GLU A 189 13.00 0.13 -7.24
N VAL A 190 13.22 -0.28 -5.99
CA VAL A 190 14.23 -1.29 -5.67
C VAL A 190 13.89 -2.63 -6.35
N ASN A 191 12.62 -3.05 -6.33
CA ASN A 191 12.18 -4.27 -6.99
C ASN A 191 12.40 -4.23 -8.52
N ALA A 192 12.08 -3.11 -9.18
CA ALA A 192 12.35 -2.93 -10.61
C ALA A 192 13.86 -3.06 -10.92
N ARG A 193 14.73 -2.46 -10.10
CA ARG A 193 16.18 -2.57 -10.27
C ARG A 193 16.71 -3.99 -10.05
N ILE A 194 16.17 -4.75 -9.09
CA ILE A 194 16.56 -6.16 -8.90
C ILE A 194 16.06 -7.02 -10.08
N THR A 195 14.86 -6.73 -10.59
CA THR A 195 14.31 -7.42 -11.78
C THR A 195 15.19 -7.17 -13.01
N SER A 196 15.66 -5.94 -13.22
CA SER A 196 16.61 -5.64 -14.31
C SER A 196 17.94 -6.38 -14.09
N TYR A 197 18.46 -6.42 -12.87
CA TYR A 197 19.67 -7.17 -12.53
C TYR A 197 19.55 -8.67 -12.86
N ALA A 198 18.44 -9.32 -12.50
CA ALA A 198 18.19 -10.72 -12.83
C ALA A 198 18.09 -10.96 -14.35
N ALA A 199 17.40 -10.07 -15.08
CA ALA A 199 17.33 -10.14 -16.54
C ALA A 199 18.71 -9.97 -17.20
N PHE A 200 19.54 -9.06 -16.67
CA PHE A 200 20.91 -8.86 -17.15
C PHE A 200 21.80 -10.08 -16.89
N MET A 201 21.68 -10.69 -15.70
CA MET A 201 22.35 -11.93 -15.34
C MET A 201 21.98 -13.07 -16.29
N THR A 202 20.71 -13.19 -16.64
CA THR A 202 20.24 -14.15 -17.66
C THR A 202 20.89 -13.88 -19.02
N ALA A 203 20.95 -12.63 -19.46
CA ALA A 203 21.61 -12.25 -20.71
C ALA A 203 23.11 -12.60 -20.72
N LYS A 204 23.80 -12.41 -19.58
CA LYS A 204 25.20 -12.81 -19.39
C LYS A 204 25.38 -14.32 -19.45
N GLU A 205 24.48 -15.09 -18.83
CA GLU A 205 24.52 -16.55 -18.88
C GLU A 205 24.33 -17.08 -20.30
N ARG A 206 23.40 -16.51 -21.08
CA ARG A 206 23.26 -16.86 -22.50
C ARG A 206 24.52 -16.50 -23.31
N ALA A 207 25.21 -15.41 -22.98
CA ALA A 207 26.53 -15.09 -23.55
C ALA A 207 27.58 -16.16 -23.21
N GLY A 208 27.58 -16.65 -21.97
CA GLY A 208 28.48 -17.73 -21.50
C GLY A 208 28.23 -19.05 -22.21
N LEU A 209 26.97 -19.43 -22.42
CA LEU A 209 26.58 -20.62 -23.18
C LEU A 209 27.03 -20.54 -24.64
N GLU A 210 26.84 -19.36 -25.26
CA GLU A 210 27.35 -19.12 -26.61
C GLU A 210 28.87 -19.27 -26.66
N GLY A 211 29.59 -18.70 -25.67
CA GLY A 211 31.03 -18.84 -25.53
C GLY A 211 31.47 -20.31 -25.50
N ALA A 212 30.85 -21.14 -24.66
CA ALA A 212 31.18 -22.55 -24.53
C ALA A 212 30.83 -23.39 -25.78
N LEU A 213 29.67 -23.13 -26.38
CA LEU A 213 29.20 -23.82 -27.59
C LEU A 213 30.06 -23.47 -28.80
N GLY A 214 30.31 -22.18 -29.02
CA GLY A 214 31.13 -21.71 -30.13
C GLY A 214 32.59 -22.14 -29.98
N ALA A 215 33.16 -22.07 -28.78
CA ALA A 215 34.51 -22.57 -28.51
C ALA A 215 34.67 -24.06 -28.86
N GLY A 216 33.68 -24.88 -28.52
CA GLY A 216 33.64 -26.30 -28.88
C GLY A 216 33.51 -26.53 -30.39
N ALA A 217 32.61 -25.80 -31.05
CA ALA A 217 32.35 -25.94 -32.49
C ALA A 217 33.55 -25.50 -33.35
N PHE A 218 34.12 -24.32 -33.07
CA PHE A 218 35.35 -23.86 -33.73
C PHE A 218 36.56 -24.73 -33.36
N GLY A 219 36.59 -25.31 -32.15
CA GLY A 219 37.63 -26.27 -31.74
C GLY A 219 37.60 -27.58 -32.54
N LYS A 220 36.40 -28.08 -32.86
CA LYS A 220 36.21 -29.25 -33.74
C LYS A 220 36.39 -28.93 -35.22
N GLY A 221 36.17 -27.67 -35.62
CA GLY A 221 36.20 -27.21 -37.00
C GLY A 221 34.97 -27.64 -37.83
N VAL A 222 33.87 -28.04 -37.17
CA VAL A 222 32.64 -28.49 -37.82
C VAL A 222 31.43 -27.88 -37.11
N PHE A 223 30.47 -27.38 -37.89
CA PHE A 223 29.20 -26.86 -37.41
C PHE A 223 28.05 -27.70 -37.96
N ASP A 224 27.51 -28.60 -37.13
CA ASP A 224 26.30 -29.34 -37.47
C ASP A 224 25.04 -28.46 -37.34
N THR A 225 23.94 -28.89 -37.97
CA THR A 225 22.69 -28.13 -37.98
C THR A 225 22.12 -27.92 -36.57
N ALA A 226 22.27 -28.91 -35.68
CA ALA A 226 21.78 -28.81 -34.31
C ALA A 226 22.51 -27.70 -33.53
N THR A 227 23.84 -27.66 -33.62
CA THR A 227 24.70 -26.65 -33.01
C THR A 227 24.34 -25.24 -33.50
N LEU A 228 24.13 -25.07 -34.81
CA LEU A 228 23.76 -23.77 -35.40
C LEU A 228 22.36 -23.31 -34.96
N LEU A 229 21.39 -24.22 -34.86
CA LEU A 229 20.06 -23.89 -34.33
C LEU A 229 20.13 -23.48 -32.86
N THR A 230 20.90 -24.20 -32.04
CA THR A 230 21.12 -23.86 -30.63
C THR A 230 21.82 -22.52 -30.48
N MET A 231 22.85 -22.21 -31.29
CA MET A 231 23.50 -20.89 -31.28
C MET A 231 22.51 -19.75 -31.61
N ARG A 232 21.61 -19.95 -32.58
CA ARG A 232 20.56 -18.96 -32.89
C ARG A 232 19.56 -18.80 -31.75
N ALA A 233 19.14 -19.91 -31.14
CA ALA A 233 18.21 -19.87 -30.01
C ALA A 233 18.79 -19.12 -28.81
N ILE A 234 20.05 -19.40 -28.45
CA ILE A 234 20.76 -18.69 -27.37
C ILE A 234 20.90 -17.20 -27.69
N GLY A 235 21.21 -16.84 -28.94
CA GLY A 235 21.28 -15.44 -29.38
C GLY A 235 19.95 -14.70 -29.21
N ALA A 236 18.83 -15.33 -29.59
CA ALA A 236 17.50 -14.76 -29.41
C ALA A 236 17.11 -14.63 -27.93
N GLN A 237 17.43 -15.64 -27.10
CA GLN A 237 17.19 -15.60 -25.66
C GLN A 237 18.01 -14.49 -24.98
N GLN A 238 19.26 -14.28 -25.41
CA GLN A 238 20.08 -13.18 -24.92
C GLN A 238 19.44 -11.82 -25.25
N GLU A 239 18.98 -11.63 -26.49
CA GLU A 239 18.35 -10.38 -26.91
C GLU A 239 17.04 -10.11 -26.15
N GLN A 240 16.22 -11.14 -25.94
CA GLN A 240 15.02 -11.05 -25.11
C GLN A 240 15.35 -10.64 -23.66
N ALA A 241 16.37 -11.26 -23.06
CA ALA A 241 16.79 -10.92 -21.70
C ALA A 241 17.30 -9.47 -21.59
N LEU A 242 18.03 -8.98 -22.60
CA LEU A 242 18.46 -7.57 -22.67
C LEU A 242 17.29 -6.60 -22.86
N GLN A 243 16.22 -6.99 -23.57
CA GLN A 243 15.00 -6.19 -23.67
C GLN A 243 14.27 -6.11 -22.33
N PHE A 244 14.16 -7.23 -21.60
CA PHE A 244 13.61 -7.23 -20.24
C PHE A 244 14.45 -6.37 -19.30
N PHE A 245 15.78 -6.46 -19.37
CA PHE A 245 16.67 -5.56 -18.64
C PHE A 245 16.36 -4.10 -18.96
N ALA A 246 16.28 -3.73 -20.23
CA ALA A 246 16.00 -2.36 -20.65
C ALA A 246 14.62 -1.84 -20.20
N ALA A 247 13.63 -2.72 -20.00
CA ALA A 247 12.30 -2.32 -19.52
C ALA A 247 12.29 -1.86 -18.05
N PHE A 248 13.23 -2.34 -17.24
CA PHE A 248 13.27 -2.08 -15.78
C PHE A 248 14.55 -1.38 -15.30
N ALA A 249 15.59 -1.31 -16.15
CA ALA A 249 16.86 -0.67 -15.83
C ALA A 249 16.73 0.86 -15.78
N THR A 250 17.60 1.49 -14.99
CA THR A 250 17.69 2.95 -14.95
C THR A 250 18.31 3.50 -16.24
N ASP A 251 18.09 4.79 -16.53
CA ASP A 251 18.71 5.45 -17.69
C ASP A 251 20.25 5.31 -17.71
N GLU A 252 20.87 5.35 -16.53
CA GLU A 252 22.32 5.17 -16.35
C GLU A 252 22.76 3.75 -16.72
N ASP A 253 22.08 2.73 -16.19
CA ASP A 253 22.40 1.33 -16.46
C ASP A 253 22.10 0.95 -17.92
N GLN A 254 21.03 1.50 -18.51
CA GLN A 254 20.70 1.33 -19.93
C GLN A 254 21.78 1.92 -20.83
N ALA A 255 22.25 3.14 -20.53
CA ALA A 255 23.31 3.78 -21.29
C ALA A 255 24.62 2.98 -21.22
N ALA A 256 24.95 2.45 -20.04
CA ALA A 256 26.12 1.59 -19.86
C ALA A 256 25.98 0.25 -20.61
N ALA A 257 24.79 -0.36 -20.62
CA ALA A 257 24.51 -1.57 -21.38
C ALA A 257 24.56 -1.35 -22.90
N ALA A 258 24.11 -0.20 -23.40
CA ALA A 258 24.24 0.15 -24.81
C ALA A 258 25.71 0.19 -25.26
N GLY A 259 26.64 0.59 -24.38
CA GLY A 259 28.08 0.54 -24.66
C GLY A 259 28.63 -0.87 -24.93
N LEU A 260 27.93 -1.94 -24.52
CA LEU A 260 28.37 -3.32 -24.77
C LEU A 260 28.35 -3.69 -26.26
N THR A 261 27.49 -3.08 -27.07
CA THR A 261 27.45 -3.35 -28.52
C THR A 261 28.65 -2.76 -29.25
N ASP A 262 29.23 -1.68 -28.73
CA ASP A 262 30.34 -0.95 -29.35
C ASP A 262 31.72 -1.54 -29.01
N LEU A 263 31.77 -2.57 -28.15
CA LEU A 263 33.00 -3.24 -27.78
C LEU A 263 33.65 -3.91 -29.01
N PRO A 264 34.98 -3.83 -29.18
CA PRO A 264 35.68 -4.56 -30.23
C PRO A 264 35.40 -6.07 -30.20
N ALA A 265 35.26 -6.64 -28.99
CA ALA A 265 34.90 -8.03 -28.80
C ALA A 265 33.49 -8.36 -29.32
N SER A 266 32.52 -7.43 -29.21
CA SER A 266 31.16 -7.62 -29.72
C SER A 266 31.11 -7.59 -31.25
N ALA A 267 31.86 -6.69 -31.88
CA ALA A 267 32.00 -6.66 -33.34
C ALA A 267 32.67 -7.93 -33.86
N GLU A 268 33.74 -8.39 -33.21
CA GLU A 268 34.47 -9.59 -33.61
C GLU A 268 33.66 -10.87 -33.39
N LEU A 269 32.92 -11.00 -32.28
CA LEU A 269 31.97 -12.11 -32.08
C LEU A 269 30.91 -12.14 -33.17
N SER A 270 30.39 -10.98 -33.57
CA SER A 270 29.40 -10.90 -34.65
C SER A 270 29.97 -11.40 -35.98
N ARG A 271 31.23 -11.04 -36.29
CA ARG A 271 31.96 -11.58 -37.45
C ARG A 271 32.13 -13.11 -37.36
N MET A 272 32.54 -13.62 -36.20
CA MET A 272 32.71 -15.06 -35.98
C MET A 272 31.38 -15.83 -36.07
N ARG A 273 30.26 -15.27 -35.55
CA ARG A 273 28.91 -15.84 -35.72
C ARG A 273 28.52 -15.94 -37.18
N GLU A 274 28.79 -14.91 -37.98
CA GLU A 274 28.49 -14.92 -39.41
C GLU A 274 29.25 -16.04 -40.13
N ILE A 275 30.53 -16.25 -39.79
CA ILE A 275 31.33 -17.38 -40.29
C ILE A 275 30.69 -18.70 -39.92
N ALA A 276 30.32 -18.89 -38.64
CA ALA A 276 29.66 -20.10 -38.17
C ALA A 276 28.33 -20.36 -38.92
N PHE A 277 27.47 -19.36 -39.07
CA PHE A 277 26.18 -19.50 -39.73
C PHE A 277 26.28 -19.74 -41.24
N ARG A 278 27.37 -19.29 -41.88
CA ARG A 278 27.66 -19.56 -43.30
C ARG A 278 28.40 -20.87 -43.54
N PHE A 279 28.90 -21.52 -42.50
CA PHE A 279 29.66 -22.76 -42.62
C PHE A 279 28.96 -23.86 -43.45
N PRO A 280 27.63 -24.07 -43.38
CA PRO A 280 26.96 -25.07 -44.23
C PRO A 280 27.11 -24.82 -45.73
N GLU A 281 27.33 -23.56 -46.14
CA GLU A 281 27.52 -23.15 -47.53
C GLU A 281 29.00 -23.12 -47.92
N THR A 282 29.86 -22.63 -47.02
CA THR A 282 31.28 -22.37 -47.31
C THR A 282 32.19 -23.55 -46.99
N GLN A 283 31.80 -24.40 -46.04
CA GLN A 283 32.65 -25.41 -45.39
C GLN A 283 33.98 -24.86 -44.85
N ASP A 284 34.04 -23.54 -44.60
CA ASP A 284 35.23 -22.84 -44.15
C ASP A 284 34.92 -22.13 -42.83
N ALA A 285 35.66 -22.49 -41.79
CA ALA A 285 35.60 -21.87 -40.47
C ALA A 285 36.40 -20.55 -40.39
N GLY A 286 36.92 -20.04 -41.51
CA GLY A 286 37.55 -18.73 -41.63
C GLY A 286 38.85 -18.60 -40.81
N GLY A 287 39.52 -19.72 -40.53
CA GLY A 287 40.73 -19.77 -39.70
C GLY A 287 40.51 -19.42 -38.22
N VAL A 288 39.26 -19.29 -37.77
CA VAL A 288 38.93 -19.00 -36.37
C VAL A 288 39.11 -20.26 -35.53
N THR A 289 39.92 -20.16 -34.48
CA THR A 289 40.12 -21.26 -33.53
C THR A 289 39.10 -21.19 -32.40
N GLY A 290 38.81 -22.33 -31.77
CA GLY A 290 37.98 -22.37 -30.55
C GLY A 290 38.53 -21.47 -29.44
N GLU A 291 39.86 -21.38 -29.29
CA GLU A 291 40.50 -20.50 -28.31
C GLU A 291 40.29 -19.02 -28.64
N ALA A 292 40.42 -18.63 -29.92
CA ALA A 292 40.16 -17.25 -30.34
C ALA A 292 38.71 -16.86 -30.07
N PHE A 293 37.75 -17.71 -30.44
CA PHE A 293 36.33 -17.48 -30.17
C PHE A 293 36.07 -17.35 -28.66
N PHE A 294 36.61 -18.28 -27.87
CA PHE A 294 36.45 -18.27 -26.42
C PHE A 294 37.06 -17.02 -25.78
N ALA A 295 38.24 -16.59 -26.22
CA ALA A 295 38.88 -15.38 -25.72
C ALA A 295 38.05 -14.12 -26.03
N THR A 296 37.48 -14.02 -27.24
CA THR A 296 36.60 -12.91 -27.61
C THR A 296 35.28 -12.95 -26.82
N ALA A 297 34.67 -14.12 -26.66
CA ALA A 297 33.48 -14.31 -25.82
C ALA A 297 33.74 -13.88 -24.37
N THR A 298 34.87 -14.35 -23.81
CA THR A 298 35.30 -14.02 -22.44
C THR A 298 35.52 -12.52 -22.27
N ALA A 299 36.11 -11.84 -23.25
CA ALA A 299 36.31 -10.38 -23.18
C ALA A 299 34.98 -9.61 -23.11
N ARG A 300 33.95 -10.05 -23.84
CA ARG A 300 32.59 -9.48 -23.74
C ARG A 300 31.94 -9.81 -22.39
N ILE A 301 32.05 -11.06 -21.93
CA ILE A 301 31.51 -11.49 -20.64
C ILE A 301 32.13 -10.71 -19.47
N ALA A 302 33.43 -10.42 -19.51
CA ALA A 302 34.11 -9.60 -18.52
C ALA A 302 33.59 -8.15 -18.50
N ALA A 303 33.25 -7.58 -19.67
CA ALA A 303 32.62 -6.26 -19.72
C ALA A 303 31.17 -6.30 -19.15
N MET A 304 30.45 -7.38 -19.41
CA MET A 304 29.12 -7.60 -18.80
C MET A 304 29.22 -7.75 -17.29
N GLU A 305 30.22 -8.47 -16.77
CA GLU A 305 30.48 -8.62 -15.33
C GLU A 305 30.78 -7.28 -14.64
N GLN A 306 31.53 -6.39 -15.29
CA GLN A 306 31.78 -5.04 -14.75
C GLN A 306 30.48 -4.24 -14.62
N LEU A 307 29.63 -4.30 -15.64
CA LEU A 307 28.33 -3.64 -15.62
C LEU A 307 27.40 -4.24 -14.56
N GLU A 308 27.34 -5.57 -14.48
CA GLU A 308 26.60 -6.29 -13.45
C GLU A 308 27.02 -5.86 -12.04
N THR A 309 28.33 -5.77 -11.79
CA THR A 309 28.87 -5.30 -10.49
C THR A 309 28.42 -3.87 -10.21
N ALA A 310 28.41 -3.00 -11.22
CA ALA A 310 27.92 -1.62 -11.10
C ALA A 310 26.41 -1.57 -10.79
N ILE A 311 25.59 -2.35 -11.50
CA ILE A 311 24.14 -2.45 -11.26
C ILE A 311 23.87 -2.94 -9.83
N GLY A 312 24.58 -3.97 -9.37
CA GLY A 312 24.49 -4.47 -8.00
C GLY A 312 24.79 -3.38 -6.96
N ALA A 313 25.87 -2.61 -7.18
CA ALA A 313 26.23 -1.48 -6.33
C ALA A 313 25.17 -0.36 -6.34
N HIS A 314 24.57 -0.06 -7.50
CA HIS A 314 23.47 0.91 -7.63
C HIS A 314 22.24 0.47 -6.82
N ILE A 315 21.88 -0.81 -6.85
CA ILE A 315 20.78 -1.37 -6.05
C ILE A 315 21.09 -1.26 -4.56
N ALA A 316 22.29 -1.65 -4.13
CA ALA A 316 22.70 -1.56 -2.74
C ALA A 316 22.71 -0.11 -2.23
N ALA A 317 23.14 0.84 -3.06
CA ALA A 317 23.11 2.26 -2.77
C ALA A 317 21.68 2.81 -2.67
N ALA A 318 20.78 2.41 -3.58
CA ALA A 318 19.36 2.76 -3.51
C ALA A 318 18.74 2.25 -2.21
N ALA A 319 18.92 0.97 -1.87
CA ALA A 319 18.44 0.40 -0.62
C ALA A 319 19.00 1.14 0.62
N ALA A 320 20.28 1.54 0.59
CA ALA A 320 20.89 2.34 1.65
C ALA A 320 20.26 3.74 1.77
N ALA A 321 19.99 4.41 0.65
CA ALA A 321 19.34 5.71 0.62
C ALA A 321 17.91 5.64 1.19
N HIS A 322 17.14 4.62 0.82
CA HIS A 322 15.82 4.36 1.40
C HIS A 322 15.88 4.13 2.91
N ALA A 323 16.86 3.37 3.41
CA ALA A 323 17.07 3.19 4.85
C ALA A 323 17.41 4.52 5.56
N GLN A 324 18.26 5.36 4.96
CA GLN A 324 18.62 6.67 5.50
C GLN A 324 17.41 7.62 5.53
N MET A 325 16.63 7.66 4.45
CA MET A 325 15.39 8.45 4.39
C MET A 325 14.38 8.00 5.45
N ALA A 326 14.23 6.70 5.67
CA ALA A 326 13.38 6.16 6.73
C ALA A 326 13.87 6.59 8.12
N LEU A 327 15.18 6.58 8.36
CA LEU A 327 15.78 7.03 9.62
C LEU A 327 15.61 8.54 9.87
N PHE A 328 15.88 9.39 8.87
CA PHE A 328 15.65 10.83 8.99
C PHE A 328 14.16 11.14 9.16
N GLY A 329 13.27 10.40 8.49
CA GLY A 329 11.83 10.46 8.72
C GLY A 329 11.47 10.14 10.16
N PHE A 330 12.05 9.09 10.75
CA PHE A 330 11.84 8.71 12.14
C PHE A 330 12.27 9.82 13.12
N LEU A 331 13.46 10.41 12.92
CA LEU A 331 13.96 11.53 13.72
C LEU A 331 13.07 12.77 13.57
N GLY A 332 12.59 13.05 12.36
CA GLY A 332 11.67 14.15 12.07
C GLY A 332 10.33 14.00 12.78
N VAL A 333 9.72 12.82 12.74
CA VAL A 333 8.49 12.50 13.48
C VAL A 333 8.70 12.64 14.98
N GLY A 334 9.81 12.11 15.49
CA GLY A 334 10.20 12.27 16.91
C GLY A 334 10.35 13.74 17.32
N ALA A 335 10.98 14.57 16.47
CA ALA A 335 11.12 16.00 16.72
C ALA A 335 9.77 16.75 16.69
N ILE A 336 8.85 16.37 15.79
CA ILE A 336 7.50 16.95 15.73
C ILE A 336 6.70 16.57 16.99
N ILE A 337 6.76 15.32 17.43
CA ILE A 337 6.11 14.86 18.67
C ILE A 337 6.72 15.59 19.87
N ALA A 338 8.04 15.68 19.95
CA ALA A 338 8.72 16.39 21.02
C ALA A 338 8.33 17.88 21.03
N ALA A 339 8.27 18.54 19.87
CA ALA A 339 7.82 19.93 19.75
C ALA A 339 6.34 20.10 20.15
N ALA A 340 5.47 19.17 19.77
CA ALA A 340 4.05 19.17 20.14
C ALA A 340 3.85 18.96 21.65
N LEU A 341 4.59 18.01 22.25
CA LEU A 341 4.59 17.76 23.70
C LEU A 341 5.18 18.95 24.46
N LEU A 342 6.25 19.56 23.97
CA LEU A 342 6.89 20.73 24.59
C LEU A 342 5.98 21.96 24.50
N LEU A 343 5.27 22.15 23.38
CA LEU A 343 4.24 23.18 23.24
C LEU A 343 3.04 22.93 24.18
N SER A 344 2.60 21.68 24.31
CA SER A 344 1.55 21.28 25.23
C SER A 344 1.98 21.48 26.69
N MET A 345 3.24 21.16 27.03
CA MET A 345 3.83 21.40 28.34
C MET A 345 3.98 22.91 28.64
N LEU A 346 4.43 23.72 27.68
CA LEU A 346 4.55 25.18 27.84
C LEU A 346 3.18 25.85 28.02
N THR A 347 2.16 25.43 27.27
CA THR A 347 0.80 25.94 27.41
C THR A 347 0.15 25.47 28.71
N GLY A 348 0.41 24.22 29.13
CA GLY A 348 0.05 23.69 30.44
C GLY A 348 0.69 24.44 31.61
N ALA A 349 2.01 24.64 31.58
CA ALA A 349 2.75 25.38 32.59
C ALA A 349 2.27 26.84 32.69
N ARG A 350 2.02 27.51 31.55
CA ARG A 350 1.37 28.82 31.54
C ARG A 350 -0.02 28.80 32.18
N SER A 351 -0.81 27.76 31.94
CA SER A 351 -2.13 27.61 32.55
C SER A 351 -2.05 27.42 34.06
N VAL A 352 -1.09 26.62 34.55
CA VAL A 352 -0.87 26.38 35.98
C VAL A 352 -0.38 27.64 36.69
N LEU A 353 0.68 28.28 36.18
CA LEU A 353 1.23 29.51 36.76
C LEU A 353 0.20 30.65 36.82
N ARG A 354 -0.69 30.75 35.82
CA ARG A 354 -1.79 31.72 35.84
C ARG A 354 -2.85 31.37 36.89
N THR A 355 -3.16 30.08 37.06
CA THR A 355 -4.11 29.63 38.08
C THR A 355 -3.56 29.89 39.50
N GLU A 356 -2.27 29.64 39.71
CA GLU A 356 -1.57 29.93 40.96
C GLU A 356 -1.56 31.44 41.27
N ALA A 357 -1.37 32.29 40.26
CA ALA A 357 -1.47 33.74 40.41
C ALA A 357 -2.90 34.20 40.79
N ASP A 358 -3.94 33.63 40.16
CA ASP A 358 -5.35 33.92 40.47
C ASP A 358 -5.70 33.50 41.91
N VAL A 359 -5.29 32.30 42.32
CA VAL A 359 -5.52 31.81 43.70
C VAL A 359 -4.72 32.62 44.71
N GLY A 360 -3.44 32.92 44.43
CA GLY A 360 -2.60 33.73 45.31
C GLY A 360 -3.12 35.17 45.49
N ALA A 361 -3.74 35.75 44.46
CA ALA A 361 -4.39 37.04 44.57
C ALA A 361 -5.64 36.99 45.46
N LEU A 362 -6.42 35.91 45.39
CA LEU A 362 -7.57 35.68 46.28
C LEU A 362 -7.15 35.43 47.72
N VAL A 363 -6.08 34.66 47.96
CA VAL A 363 -5.54 34.43 49.32
C VAL A 363 -5.05 35.73 49.94
N ARG A 364 -4.28 36.55 49.21
CA ARG A 364 -3.83 37.87 49.70
C ARG A 364 -5.00 38.80 50.02
N ALA A 365 -6.06 38.78 49.20
CA ALA A 365 -7.25 39.56 49.48
C ALA A 365 -7.99 39.05 50.73
N GLY A 366 -8.05 37.73 50.93
CA GLY A 366 -8.59 37.11 52.14
C GLY A 366 -7.82 37.49 53.40
N ASP A 367 -6.48 37.44 53.36
CA ASP A 367 -5.62 37.82 54.48
C ASP A 367 -5.77 39.31 54.84
N ALA A 368 -5.84 40.19 53.83
CA ALA A 368 -6.04 41.63 54.06
C ALA A 368 -7.41 41.92 54.72
N MET A 369 -8.46 41.22 54.30
CA MET A 369 -9.79 41.32 54.93
C MET A 369 -9.79 40.76 56.36
N ALA A 370 -9.08 39.66 56.62
CA ALA A 370 -8.89 39.13 57.97
C ALA A 370 -8.11 40.09 58.89
N GLY A 371 -7.21 40.90 58.32
CA GLY A 371 -6.51 42.00 59.00
C GLY A 371 -7.32 43.29 59.19
N GLY A 372 -8.60 43.30 58.80
CA GLY A 372 -9.52 44.45 58.97
C GLY A 372 -9.52 45.47 57.83
N GLN A 373 -8.84 45.21 56.72
CA GLN A 373 -8.85 46.08 55.53
C GLN A 373 -9.94 45.61 54.56
N LEU A 374 -11.07 46.33 54.51
CA LEU A 374 -12.24 45.98 53.68
C LEU A 374 -12.28 46.69 52.31
N ASP A 375 -11.31 47.59 52.06
CA ASP A 375 -11.19 48.38 50.82
C ASP A 375 -10.30 47.70 49.75
N VAL A 376 -10.18 46.37 49.82
CA VAL A 376 -9.31 45.58 48.95
C VAL A 376 -10.01 45.27 47.62
N LEU A 377 -9.36 45.60 46.50
CA LEU A 377 -9.86 45.28 45.16
C LEU A 377 -9.76 43.76 44.92
N LEU A 378 -10.89 43.06 44.89
CA LEU A 378 -10.94 41.64 44.57
C LEU A 378 -10.65 41.43 43.08
N PRO A 379 -9.72 40.51 42.71
CA PRO A 379 -9.49 40.18 41.31
C PRO A 379 -10.75 39.57 40.68
N LEU A 380 -10.85 39.59 39.34
CA LEU A 380 -11.90 38.93 38.56
C LEU A 380 -11.33 37.65 37.91
N PRO A 381 -11.34 36.50 38.60
CA PRO A 381 -10.79 35.26 38.04
C PRO A 381 -11.58 34.80 36.82
N ARG A 382 -10.86 34.21 35.85
CA ARG A 382 -11.44 33.74 34.58
C ARG A 382 -11.83 32.26 34.58
N LEU A 383 -11.48 31.50 35.62
CA LEU A 383 -11.82 30.08 35.75
C LEU A 383 -12.97 29.91 36.74
N ARG A 384 -13.83 28.91 36.49
CA ARG A 384 -15.09 28.74 37.23
C ARG A 384 -14.87 28.61 38.73
N GLU A 385 -13.91 27.78 39.11
CA GLU A 385 -13.59 27.44 40.50
C GLU A 385 -13.00 28.64 41.25
N THR A 386 -12.05 29.36 40.66
CA THR A 386 -11.45 30.56 41.27
C THR A 386 -12.43 31.74 41.32
N ALA A 387 -13.27 31.90 40.31
CA ALA A 387 -14.33 32.91 40.29
C ALA A 387 -15.40 32.64 41.35
N GLN A 388 -15.66 31.36 41.67
CA GLN A 388 -16.54 30.97 42.77
C GLN A 388 -15.93 31.32 44.12
N MET A 389 -14.63 31.09 44.32
CA MET A 389 -13.90 31.53 45.52
C MET A 389 -13.90 33.06 45.68
N GLY A 390 -13.66 33.80 44.59
CA GLY A 390 -13.71 35.27 44.60
C GLY A 390 -15.08 35.82 44.97
N ARG A 391 -16.17 35.20 44.50
CA ARG A 391 -17.52 35.56 44.91
C ARG A 391 -17.83 35.22 46.37
N ALA A 392 -17.36 34.08 46.86
CA ALA A 392 -17.51 33.73 48.27
C ALA A 392 -16.78 34.76 49.17
N LEU A 393 -15.59 35.19 48.77
CA LEU A 393 -14.85 36.27 49.42
C LEU A 393 -15.59 37.61 49.38
N ASP A 394 -16.16 37.99 48.22
CA ASP A 394 -16.92 39.24 48.10
C ASP A 394 -18.22 39.22 48.92
N SER A 395 -18.93 38.09 48.94
CA SER A 395 -20.09 37.91 49.81
C SER A 395 -19.72 38.00 51.29
N PHE A 396 -18.55 37.48 51.68
CA PHE A 396 -18.04 37.61 53.04
C PHE A 396 -17.67 39.06 53.39
N ARG A 397 -17.03 39.80 52.45
CA ARG A 397 -16.74 41.23 52.57
C ARG A 397 -18.00 42.07 52.79
N VAL A 398 -19.03 41.83 51.97
CA VAL A 398 -20.33 42.51 52.06
C VAL A 398 -21.00 42.21 53.39
N SER A 399 -20.99 40.96 53.86
CA SER A 399 -21.54 40.58 55.17
C SER A 399 -20.82 41.27 56.34
N ILE A 400 -19.51 41.51 56.25
CA ILE A 400 -18.76 42.28 57.28
C ILE A 400 -19.16 43.76 57.27
N LEU A 401 -19.34 44.37 56.09
CA LEU A 401 -19.77 45.76 55.94
C LEU A 401 -21.22 45.96 56.44
N GLU A 402 -22.14 45.06 56.09
CA GLU A 402 -23.53 45.10 56.57
C GLU A 402 -23.62 44.85 58.09
N GLY A 403 -22.73 44.02 58.65
CA GLY A 403 -22.60 43.82 60.09
C GLY A 403 -22.16 45.09 60.86
N GLN A 404 -21.40 45.99 60.23
CA GLN A 404 -21.00 47.27 60.83
C GLN A 404 -22.08 48.36 60.72
N GLU A 405 -22.95 48.27 59.72
CA GLU A 405 -24.09 49.20 59.52
C GLU A 405 -25.26 48.87 60.46
N ILE A 406 -25.54 47.57 60.66
CA ILE A 406 -26.62 47.08 61.53
C ILE A 406 -26.29 47.32 63.02
N ALA A 407 -25.02 47.34 63.40
CA ALA A 407 -24.59 47.76 64.73
C ALA A 407 -24.75 49.28 64.99
N ARG A 408 -24.90 50.11 63.95
CA ARG A 408 -25.11 51.57 64.08
C ARG A 408 -26.58 52.02 64.05
N LYS A 409 -27.52 51.16 63.65
CA LYS A 409 -28.95 51.51 63.47
C LYS A 409 -29.92 50.86 64.46
N ALA A 410 -29.41 50.31 65.56
CA ALA A 410 -30.23 49.64 66.59
C ALA A 410 -30.55 50.51 67.83
N GLU A 411 -30.40 51.84 67.77
CA GLU A 411 -30.62 52.73 68.93
C GLU A 411 -31.47 53.99 68.65
N ALA A 412 -32.14 54.10 67.49
CA ALA A 412 -32.95 55.28 67.16
C ALA A 412 -34.36 54.89 66.67
N ASP A 413 -35.26 54.51 67.60
CA ASP A 413 -36.72 54.74 67.48
C ASP A 413 -37.54 54.26 68.70
N ARG A 414 -37.20 54.71 69.92
CA ARG A 414 -38.04 54.42 71.10
C ARG A 414 -38.43 55.57 72.02
N GLU A 415 -38.01 56.81 71.81
CA GLU A 415 -38.33 57.91 72.73
C GLU A 415 -38.65 59.22 72.01
N ALA A 416 -39.88 59.38 71.52
CA ALA A 416 -40.36 60.70 71.08
C ALA A 416 -41.88 60.89 71.18
N HIS A 417 -42.59 60.18 72.06
CA HIS A 417 -44.04 60.44 72.23
C HIS A 417 -44.61 60.23 73.63
N ARG A 418 -43.81 60.42 74.68
CA ARG A 418 -44.35 60.56 76.03
C ARG A 418 -43.77 61.79 76.73
N GLN A 419 -44.71 62.64 77.15
CA GLN A 419 -44.64 63.69 78.18
C GLN A 419 -44.24 65.10 77.76
N ALA A 420 -45.24 65.82 77.27
CA ALA A 420 -45.65 67.10 77.85
C ALA A 420 -47.18 67.19 77.66
N GLU A 421 -48.04 67.49 78.62
CA GLU A 421 -47.89 67.94 79.99
C GLU A 421 -49.24 67.67 80.66
N ALA A 422 -49.17 67.06 81.83
CA ALA A 422 -50.24 67.05 82.82
C ALA A 422 -50.35 68.43 83.47
N ASP A 423 -51.45 68.63 84.21
CA ASP A 423 -51.78 69.73 85.13
C ASP A 423 -52.61 70.85 84.48
N ARG A 424 -53.83 71.16 84.90
CA ARG A 424 -54.58 70.85 86.13
C ARG A 424 -56.06 71.07 85.80
N GLU A 425 -56.93 70.12 86.09
CA GLU A 425 -57.73 70.12 87.32
C GLU A 425 -58.37 71.47 87.66
N ALA A 426 -59.68 71.57 87.48
CA ALA A 426 -60.63 71.92 88.54
C ALA A 426 -61.97 72.34 87.93
N THR A 427 -62.96 71.47 88.06
CA THR A 427 -64.38 71.83 88.28
C THR A 427 -65.11 70.51 88.55
N ALA A 428 -65.02 69.99 89.78
CA ALA A 428 -65.86 70.40 90.89
C ALA A 428 -67.35 70.47 90.49
N ARG A 429 -67.95 69.28 90.53
CA ARG A 429 -69.23 68.93 91.19
C ARG A 429 -70.40 69.93 91.15
N ALA A 430 -71.54 69.29 90.88
CA ALA A 430 -72.90 69.62 91.31
C ALA A 430 -73.51 70.80 90.55
N GLY A 431 -74.74 70.72 90.08
CA GLY A 431 -75.85 69.84 90.40
C GLY A 431 -77.13 70.62 90.09
N LYS A 432 -78.26 69.90 90.10
CA LYS A 432 -79.62 70.36 89.79
C LYS A 432 -79.92 70.50 88.29
N GLU A 433 -81.02 69.98 87.78
CA GLU A 433 -82.16 69.34 88.45
C GLU A 433 -82.99 68.66 87.36
N ALA A 434 -83.52 67.49 87.72
CA ALA A 434 -84.88 67.05 87.44
C ALA A 434 -85.38 67.03 85.98
N ARG A 435 -86.05 65.99 85.50
CA ARG A 435 -86.62 64.78 86.10
C ARG A 435 -87.38 64.14 84.95
N LEU A 436 -87.17 62.84 84.79
CA LEU A 436 -88.10 61.82 84.31
C LEU A 436 -89.32 62.23 83.47
N ALA A 437 -89.43 61.47 82.37
CA ALA A 437 -90.65 61.06 81.66
C ALA A 437 -91.14 61.98 80.54
N ARG A 438 -90.98 61.46 79.30
CA ARG A 438 -91.96 61.35 78.20
C ARG A 438 -91.15 60.96 76.96
N GLU A 439 -91.04 59.66 76.67
CA GLU A 439 -91.96 58.94 75.79
C GLU A 439 -92.34 59.70 74.50
N ALA A 440 -92.03 59.02 73.40
CA ALA A 440 -92.62 59.08 72.06
C ALA A 440 -92.28 60.26 71.12
N GLU A 441 -91.93 59.84 69.89
CA GLU A 441 -91.81 60.57 68.63
C GLU A 441 -90.52 61.35 68.33
N ALA A 442 -89.62 60.73 67.56
CA ALA A 442 -89.20 61.24 66.24
C ALA A 442 -88.15 60.34 65.56
N SER A 443 -88.56 59.14 65.16
CA SER A 443 -87.83 58.20 64.30
C SER A 443 -87.80 58.63 62.82
N ARG A 444 -87.22 59.79 62.46
CA ARG A 444 -87.21 60.24 61.03
C ARG A 444 -85.99 61.03 60.53
N ARG A 445 -84.78 60.88 61.10
CA ARG A 445 -83.57 61.56 60.56
C ARG A 445 -82.29 60.72 60.44
N GLU A 446 -82.43 59.39 60.39
CA GLU A 446 -81.30 58.46 60.24
C GLU A 446 -81.28 57.77 58.85
N ALA A 447 -82.33 57.94 58.03
CA ALA A 447 -82.54 57.18 56.78
C ALA A 447 -82.02 57.85 55.49
N GLU A 448 -81.32 59.00 55.57
CA GLU A 448 -80.93 59.77 54.38
C GLU A 448 -79.40 59.77 54.15
N ARG A 449 -78.59 59.54 55.18
CA ARG A 449 -77.12 59.45 55.11
C ARG A 449 -76.65 58.07 54.60
N ASP A 450 -77.42 57.01 54.84
CA ASP A 450 -77.17 55.65 54.33
C ASP A 450 -77.45 55.50 52.82
N ARG A 451 -78.35 56.31 52.23
CA ARG A 451 -78.66 56.24 50.78
C ARG A 451 -77.55 56.78 49.90
N GLN A 452 -76.86 57.85 50.33
CA GLN A 452 -75.78 58.45 49.55
C GLN A 452 -74.53 57.55 49.55
N ILE A 453 -74.23 56.94 50.68
CA ILE A 453 -73.09 56.02 50.81
C ILE A 453 -73.40 54.68 50.11
N ALA A 454 -74.65 54.20 50.16
CA ALA A 454 -75.09 53.06 49.35
C ALA A 454 -74.99 53.33 47.84
N ALA A 455 -75.24 54.57 47.38
CA ALA A 455 -75.06 54.96 45.99
C ALA A 455 -73.57 55.00 45.58
N GLU A 456 -72.67 55.50 46.45
CA GLU A 456 -71.22 55.49 46.21
C GLU A 456 -70.63 54.07 46.19
N ILE A 457 -71.02 53.23 47.16
CA ILE A 457 -70.66 51.80 47.17
C ILE A 457 -71.21 51.12 45.92
N SER A 458 -72.48 51.35 45.56
CA SER A 458 -73.07 50.79 44.36
C SER A 458 -72.33 51.21 43.10
N ALA A 459 -71.87 52.45 42.99
CA ALA A 459 -71.13 52.92 41.82
C ALA A 459 -69.76 52.22 41.66
N VAL A 460 -69.04 51.96 42.77
CA VAL A 460 -67.78 51.20 42.74
C VAL A 460 -68.05 49.71 42.52
N VAL A 461 -69.09 49.14 43.11
CA VAL A 461 -69.49 47.75 42.86
C VAL A 461 -69.91 47.52 41.41
N THR A 462 -70.67 48.45 40.81
CA THR A 462 -71.02 48.41 39.38
C THR A 462 -69.78 48.52 38.50
N ALA A 463 -68.85 49.43 38.83
CA ALA A 463 -67.59 49.54 38.09
C ALA A 463 -66.75 48.25 38.18
N CYS A 464 -66.62 47.65 39.38
CA CYS A 464 -65.98 46.35 39.56
C CYS A 464 -66.69 45.23 38.78
N ALA A 465 -68.03 45.25 38.72
CA ALA A 465 -68.81 44.29 37.94
C ALA A 465 -68.63 44.46 36.41
N GLU A 466 -68.30 45.68 35.98
CA GLU A 466 -67.94 46.02 34.59
C GLU A 466 -66.44 45.80 34.30
N GLY A 467 -65.64 45.41 35.31
CA GLY A 467 -64.21 45.11 35.19
C GLY A 467 -63.26 46.29 35.48
N ASP A 468 -63.78 47.45 35.89
CA ASP A 468 -62.99 48.60 36.35
C ASP A 468 -62.77 48.54 37.87
N PHE A 469 -61.65 47.95 38.26
CA PHE A 469 -61.21 47.86 39.65
C PHE A 469 -60.33 49.04 40.09
N SER A 470 -60.18 50.10 39.28
CA SER A 470 -59.36 51.27 39.61
C SER A 470 -60.09 52.28 40.50
N ARG A 471 -61.43 52.25 40.51
CA ARG A 471 -62.26 53.16 41.29
C ARG A 471 -62.15 52.92 42.80
N ARG A 472 -62.16 54.02 43.57
CA ARG A 472 -62.03 54.01 45.03
C ARG A 472 -63.12 54.86 45.66
N ILE A 473 -63.60 54.42 46.83
CA ILE A 473 -64.55 55.14 47.68
C ILE A 473 -63.75 56.08 48.61
N PRO A 474 -64.01 57.40 48.62
CA PRO A 474 -63.40 58.33 49.58
C PRO A 474 -63.73 57.95 51.02
N LEU A 475 -62.77 58.07 51.94
CA LEU A 475 -62.93 57.69 53.35
C LEU A 475 -63.09 58.88 54.31
N ASP A 476 -62.90 60.11 53.82
CA ASP A 476 -62.75 61.33 54.65
C ASP A 476 -64.00 61.70 55.47
N ASP A 477 -65.17 61.17 55.11
CA ASP A 477 -66.48 61.49 55.68
C ASP A 477 -67.18 60.29 56.34
N LYS A 478 -66.46 59.19 56.58
CA LYS A 478 -67.03 57.89 57.02
C LYS A 478 -66.37 57.42 58.32
N GLU A 479 -67.18 57.04 59.32
CA GLU A 479 -66.73 56.56 60.63
C GLU A 479 -67.34 55.19 60.99
N GLY A 480 -66.72 54.45 61.92
CA GLY A 480 -67.23 53.18 62.43
C GLY A 480 -67.21 52.02 61.42
N ILE A 481 -68.23 51.15 61.46
CA ILE A 481 -68.33 49.92 60.63
C ILE A 481 -68.34 50.26 59.13
N LEU A 482 -68.96 51.37 58.75
CA LEU A 482 -69.11 51.77 57.35
C LEU A 482 -67.77 52.13 56.68
N ALA A 483 -66.89 52.79 57.42
CA ALA A 483 -65.52 53.08 56.98
C ALA A 483 -64.72 51.79 56.76
N GLN A 484 -64.91 50.77 57.61
CA GLN A 484 -64.26 49.46 57.46
C GLN A 484 -64.75 48.72 56.21
N ILE A 485 -66.05 48.80 55.90
CA ILE A 485 -66.61 48.19 54.69
C ILE A 485 -66.06 48.88 53.44
N CYS A 486 -66.03 50.21 53.40
CA CYS A 486 -65.50 50.97 52.26
C CYS A 486 -63.99 50.74 52.08
N ALA A 487 -63.22 50.71 53.17
CA ALA A 487 -61.79 50.37 53.14
C ALA A 487 -61.56 48.92 52.68
N GLY A 488 -62.39 47.97 53.13
CA GLY A 488 -62.35 46.59 52.67
C GLY A 488 -62.64 46.47 51.17
N LEU A 489 -63.65 47.20 50.67
CA LEU A 489 -64.00 47.23 49.24
C LEU A 489 -62.89 47.83 48.39
N ASN A 490 -62.29 48.94 48.84
CA ASN A 490 -61.13 49.55 48.19
C ASN A 490 -59.94 48.60 48.15
N ARG A 491 -59.69 47.85 49.23
CA ARG A 491 -58.60 46.86 49.31
C ARG A 491 -58.84 45.65 48.41
N ILE A 492 -60.09 45.19 48.28
CA ILE A 492 -60.47 44.15 47.30
C ILE A 492 -60.21 44.67 45.87
N GLY A 493 -60.64 45.90 45.57
CA GLY A 493 -60.38 46.54 44.28
C GLY A 493 -58.88 46.66 44.00
N GLU A 494 -58.09 47.10 44.98
CA GLU A 494 -56.64 47.29 44.85
C GLU A 494 -55.87 45.99 44.62
N ILE A 495 -56.19 44.92 45.35
CA ILE A 495 -55.59 43.59 45.15
C ILE A 495 -56.00 43.00 43.80
N THR A 496 -57.26 43.17 43.40
CA THR A 496 -57.81 42.63 42.15
C THR A 496 -57.23 43.36 40.94
N ASP A 497 -57.19 44.69 40.99
CA ASP A 497 -56.60 45.55 39.95
C ASP A 497 -55.10 45.24 39.77
N ALA A 498 -54.33 45.19 40.87
CA ALA A 498 -52.91 44.86 40.82
C ALA A 498 -52.64 43.43 40.31
N GLY A 499 -53.44 42.45 40.73
CA GLY A 499 -53.33 41.06 40.28
C GLY A 499 -53.64 40.88 38.80
N ILE A 500 -54.74 41.46 38.32
CA ILE A 500 -55.14 41.40 36.90
C ILE A 500 -54.16 42.20 36.04
N ALA A 501 -53.73 43.38 36.47
CA ALA A 501 -52.77 44.21 35.72
C ALA A 501 -51.41 43.51 35.53
N GLU A 502 -50.90 42.83 36.56
CA GLU A 502 -49.64 42.10 36.46
C GLU A 502 -49.76 40.86 35.55
N VAL A 503 -50.85 40.10 35.64
CA VAL A 503 -51.11 38.98 34.73
C VAL A 503 -51.25 39.46 33.28
N ASN A 504 -51.97 40.57 33.06
CA ASN A 504 -52.12 41.16 31.73
C ASN A 504 -50.78 41.65 31.17
N THR A 505 -49.94 42.26 32.01
CA THR A 505 -48.57 42.65 31.66
C THR A 505 -47.75 41.43 31.25
N ALA A 506 -47.80 40.33 32.02
CA ALA A 506 -47.11 39.09 31.70
C ALA A 506 -47.56 38.47 30.37
N LEU A 507 -48.87 38.47 30.11
CA LEU A 507 -49.43 37.98 28.84
C LEU A 507 -49.02 38.86 27.66
N ARG A 508 -48.88 40.17 27.87
CA ARG A 508 -48.36 41.10 26.86
C ARG A 508 -46.91 40.81 26.51
N HIS A 509 -46.05 40.63 27.52
CA HIS A 509 -44.66 40.18 27.29
C HIS A 509 -44.62 38.84 26.55
N LEU A 510 -45.46 37.87 26.94
CA LEU A 510 -45.55 36.59 26.25
C LEU A 510 -45.99 36.73 24.77
N ALA A 511 -46.97 37.60 24.49
CA ALA A 511 -47.44 37.88 23.12
C ALA A 511 -46.39 38.59 22.26
N GLU A 512 -45.54 39.42 22.88
CA GLU A 512 -44.38 40.07 22.25
C GLU A 512 -43.17 39.12 22.11
N GLY A 513 -43.29 37.85 22.54
CA GLY A 513 -42.22 36.85 22.50
C GLY A 513 -41.18 37.00 23.61
N ASP A 514 -41.41 37.86 24.60
CA ASP A 514 -40.52 38.08 25.73
C ASP A 514 -40.76 37.05 26.85
N LEU A 515 -40.00 35.96 26.81
CA LEU A 515 -40.03 34.89 27.80
C LEU A 515 -39.15 35.19 29.02
N THR A 516 -38.49 36.36 29.05
CA THR A 516 -37.65 36.80 30.17
C THR A 516 -38.46 37.42 31.30
N TYR A 517 -39.65 37.93 31.01
CA TYR A 517 -40.51 38.53 32.02
C TYR A 517 -40.92 37.53 33.10
N ARG A 518 -40.88 37.96 34.36
CA ARG A 518 -41.23 37.17 35.54
C ARG A 518 -42.23 37.95 36.38
N ILE A 519 -43.44 37.39 36.56
CA ILE A 519 -44.48 37.96 37.42
C ILE A 519 -43.93 38.14 38.84
N ARG A 520 -44.19 39.29 39.47
CA ARG A 520 -43.75 39.55 40.86
C ARG A 520 -44.31 38.53 41.86
N ASP A 521 -43.54 38.27 42.91
CA ASP A 521 -43.97 37.44 44.03
C ASP A 521 -44.79 38.27 45.05
N GLY A 522 -45.61 37.61 45.87
CA GLY A 522 -46.41 38.28 46.92
C GLY A 522 -47.93 38.28 46.70
N PHE A 523 -48.43 37.72 45.59
CA PHE A 523 -49.86 37.47 45.42
C PHE A 523 -50.35 36.33 46.34
N VAL A 524 -51.63 36.38 46.74
CA VAL A 524 -52.28 35.38 47.59
C VAL A 524 -53.57 34.85 46.93
N GLY A 525 -54.01 33.65 47.34
CA GLY A 525 -55.23 33.04 46.82
C GLY A 525 -55.17 32.77 45.31
N VAL A 526 -56.27 33.07 44.60
CA VAL A 526 -56.43 32.80 43.15
C VAL A 526 -55.40 33.55 42.30
N PHE A 527 -55.00 34.77 42.67
CA PHE A 527 -53.97 35.52 41.93
C PHE A 527 -52.59 34.87 42.04
N ALA A 528 -52.27 34.24 43.17
CA ALA A 528 -51.04 33.47 43.33
C ALA A 528 -51.03 32.24 42.42
N GLU A 529 -52.20 31.60 42.25
CA GLU A 529 -52.37 30.46 41.35
C GLU A 529 -52.25 30.87 39.88
N MET A 530 -52.90 31.98 39.48
CA MET A 530 -52.73 32.56 38.14
C MET A 530 -51.27 32.91 37.85
N ALA A 531 -50.58 33.57 38.80
CA ALA A 531 -49.16 33.89 38.68
C ALA A 531 -48.29 32.63 38.50
N ARG A 532 -48.56 31.55 39.26
CA ARG A 532 -47.87 30.26 39.09
C ARG A 532 -48.15 29.63 37.72
N SER A 533 -49.40 29.64 37.27
CA SER A 533 -49.79 29.07 35.98
C SER A 533 -49.14 29.79 34.80
N VAL A 534 -49.12 31.12 34.81
CA VAL A 534 -48.44 31.92 33.77
C VAL A 534 -46.93 31.66 33.80
N ARG A 535 -46.33 31.57 34.98
CA ARG A 535 -44.89 31.28 35.14
C ARG A 535 -44.54 29.90 34.59
N ALA A 536 -45.35 28.88 34.93
CA ALA A 536 -45.19 27.52 34.41
C ALA A 536 -45.33 27.47 32.89
N ALA A 537 -46.28 28.20 32.30
CA ALA A 537 -46.44 28.32 30.86
C ALA A 537 -45.21 28.99 30.21
N ASN A 538 -44.75 30.11 30.78
CA ASN A 538 -43.60 30.85 30.26
C ASN A 538 -42.32 30.00 30.31
N ASP A 539 -42.07 29.30 31.42
CA ASP A 539 -40.95 28.38 31.57
C ASP A 539 -41.06 27.18 30.61
N SER A 540 -42.27 26.67 30.35
CA SER A 540 -42.48 25.56 29.41
C SER A 540 -42.19 25.96 27.96
N ILE A 541 -42.65 27.14 27.56
CA ILE A 541 -42.37 27.70 26.23
C ILE A 541 -40.88 28.01 26.10
N ALA A 542 -40.26 28.63 27.12
CA ALA A 542 -38.83 28.92 27.13
C ALA A 542 -37.97 27.66 26.99
N ARG A 543 -38.29 26.58 27.72
CA ARG A 543 -37.61 25.29 27.57
C ARG A 543 -37.76 24.71 26.16
N THR A 544 -38.96 24.81 25.57
CA THR A 544 -39.23 24.29 24.22
C THR A 544 -38.45 25.06 23.16
N VAL A 545 -38.46 26.39 23.22
CA VAL A 545 -37.68 27.28 22.36
C VAL A 545 -36.18 26.97 22.46
N GLN A 546 -35.66 26.80 23.68
CA GLN A 546 -34.25 26.48 23.91
C GLN A 546 -33.87 25.08 23.41
N ALA A 547 -34.78 24.11 23.50
CA ALA A 547 -34.59 22.77 22.94
C ALA A 547 -34.54 22.82 21.39
N ILE A 548 -35.43 23.59 20.77
CA ILE A 548 -35.45 23.80 19.30
C ILE A 548 -34.16 24.49 18.84
N GLU A 549 -33.72 25.54 19.52
CA GLU A 549 -32.46 26.24 19.21
C GLU A 549 -31.26 25.29 19.30
N THR A 550 -31.18 24.50 20.38
CA THR A 550 -30.10 23.53 20.57
C THR A 550 -30.12 22.43 19.50
N ALA A 551 -31.30 21.89 19.18
CA ALA A 551 -31.45 20.88 18.14
C ALA A 551 -31.04 21.42 16.77
N SER A 552 -31.42 22.66 16.44
CA SER A 552 -31.09 23.29 15.15
C SER A 552 -29.58 23.50 14.99
N VAL A 553 -28.89 23.95 16.06
CA VAL A 553 -27.41 24.06 16.06
C VAL A 553 -26.74 22.70 15.91
N THR A 554 -27.29 21.65 16.53
CA THR A 554 -26.78 20.29 16.34
C THR A 554 -26.99 19.80 14.91
N ILE A 555 -28.16 20.07 14.30
CA ILE A 555 -28.45 19.70 12.90
C ILE A 555 -27.50 20.41 11.93
N ASP A 556 -27.24 21.71 12.10
CA ASP A 556 -26.28 22.45 11.26
C ASP A 556 -24.87 21.86 11.38
N GLY A 557 -24.42 21.60 12.63
CA GLY A 557 -23.12 20.97 12.88
C GLY A 557 -22.98 19.61 12.23
N SER A 558 -23.95 18.70 12.46
CA SER A 558 -23.95 17.37 11.85
C SER A 558 -24.07 17.43 10.33
N SER A 559 -24.87 18.34 9.78
CA SER A 559 -25.00 18.48 8.32
C SER A 559 -23.69 18.95 7.67
N SER A 560 -22.95 19.84 8.34
CA SER A 560 -21.62 20.30 7.91
C SER A 560 -20.58 19.16 7.94
N GLU A 561 -20.60 18.34 9.00
CA GLU A 561 -19.73 17.16 9.11
C GLU A 561 -20.04 16.13 8.01
N ILE A 562 -21.32 15.82 7.78
CA ILE A 562 -21.72 14.88 6.73
C ILE A 562 -21.38 15.44 5.35
N SER A 563 -21.55 16.74 5.09
CA SER A 563 -21.19 17.34 3.80
C SER A 563 -19.69 17.27 3.54
N THR A 564 -18.88 17.46 4.58
CA THR A 564 -17.42 17.28 4.48
C THR A 564 -17.06 15.84 4.14
N ALA A 565 -17.70 14.86 4.80
CA ALA A 565 -17.50 13.44 4.52
C ALA A 565 -17.98 13.04 3.10
N ALA A 566 -19.12 13.56 2.65
CA ALA A 566 -19.66 13.32 1.31
C ALA A 566 -18.73 13.88 0.23
N ASN A 567 -18.19 15.09 0.41
CA ASN A 567 -17.21 15.67 -0.51
C ASN A 567 -15.90 14.87 -0.57
N ASP A 568 -15.44 14.35 0.56
CA ASP A 568 -14.25 13.48 0.57
C ASP A 568 -14.52 12.16 -0.17
N LEU A 569 -15.72 11.59 0.01
CA LEU A 569 -16.12 10.34 -0.62
C LEU A 569 -16.36 10.49 -2.13
N ALA A 570 -16.85 11.67 -2.57
CA ALA A 570 -16.94 12.05 -3.98
C ALA A 570 -15.55 12.10 -4.64
N ARG A 571 -14.60 12.80 -4.02
CA ARG A 571 -13.21 12.88 -4.51
C ARG A 571 -12.52 11.51 -4.54
N ARG A 572 -12.79 10.64 -3.56
CA ARG A 572 -12.30 9.25 -3.59
C ARG A 572 -12.96 8.41 -4.68
N SER A 573 -14.24 8.65 -5.00
CA SER A 573 -14.90 7.99 -6.13
C SER A 573 -14.33 8.43 -7.47
N GLU A 574 -14.00 9.72 -7.64
CA GLU A 574 -13.31 10.22 -8.83
C GLU A 574 -11.92 9.57 -8.99
N GLN A 575 -11.16 9.46 -7.90
CA GLN A 575 -9.87 8.74 -7.90
C GLN A 575 -10.04 7.26 -8.26
N ASN A 576 -11.06 6.60 -7.71
CA ASN A 576 -11.37 5.21 -8.05
C ASN A 576 -11.76 5.06 -9.52
N ALA A 577 -12.50 6.00 -10.09
CA ALA A 577 -12.85 5.99 -11.51
C ALA A 577 -11.59 6.08 -12.39
N ALA A 578 -10.65 6.97 -12.06
CA ALA A 578 -9.37 7.05 -12.78
C ALA A 578 -8.56 5.75 -12.68
N MET A 579 -8.53 5.12 -11.50
CA MET A 579 -7.88 3.81 -11.32
C MET A 579 -8.56 2.70 -12.12
N LEU A 580 -9.89 2.71 -12.21
CA LEU A 580 -10.66 1.75 -13.00
C LEU A 580 -10.42 1.94 -14.50
N GLU A 581 -10.26 3.17 -14.98
CA GLU A 581 -9.92 3.46 -16.38
C GLU A 581 -8.52 2.93 -16.75
N GLN A 582 -7.53 3.13 -15.87
CA GLN A 582 -6.20 2.54 -16.05
C GLN A 582 -6.24 1.00 -16.00
N THR A 583 -7.04 0.44 -15.09
CA THR A 583 -7.22 -1.02 -14.97
C THR A 583 -7.88 -1.58 -16.24
N ALA A 584 -8.88 -0.90 -16.80
CA ALA A 584 -9.53 -1.29 -18.04
C ALA A 584 -8.55 -1.27 -19.23
N SER A 585 -7.73 -0.22 -19.35
CA SER A 585 -6.68 -0.15 -20.38
C SER A 585 -5.66 -1.28 -20.24
N ALA A 586 -5.22 -1.58 -19.01
CA ALA A 586 -4.30 -2.69 -18.76
C ALA A 586 -4.94 -4.06 -19.12
N LEU A 587 -6.24 -4.23 -18.85
CA LEU A 587 -6.98 -5.44 -19.24
C LEU A 587 -7.12 -5.58 -20.76
N GLU A 588 -7.31 -4.48 -21.50
CA GLU A 588 -7.32 -4.51 -22.98
C GLU A 588 -5.96 -4.92 -23.56
N GLU A 589 -4.87 -4.34 -23.04
CA GLU A 589 -3.51 -4.69 -23.47
C GLU A 589 -3.19 -6.16 -23.13
N MET A 590 -3.58 -6.61 -21.94
CA MET A 590 -3.43 -7.99 -21.50
C MET A 590 -4.24 -8.94 -22.38
N SER A 591 -5.49 -8.59 -22.70
CA SER A 591 -6.34 -9.35 -23.63
C SER A 591 -5.69 -9.46 -25.01
N GLY A 592 -5.10 -8.37 -25.52
CA GLY A 592 -4.36 -8.39 -26.78
C GLY A 592 -3.14 -9.30 -26.73
N SER A 593 -2.40 -9.27 -25.62
CA SER A 593 -1.22 -10.10 -25.40
C SER A 593 -1.56 -11.58 -25.31
N ILE A 594 -2.64 -11.94 -24.61
CA ILE A 594 -3.17 -13.32 -24.55
C ILE A 594 -3.62 -13.80 -25.93
N GLY A 595 -4.32 -12.95 -26.69
CA GLY A 595 -4.69 -13.27 -28.07
C GLY A 595 -3.47 -13.54 -28.96
N SER A 596 -2.40 -12.77 -28.80
CA SER A 596 -1.12 -13.00 -29.48
C SER A 596 -0.47 -14.33 -29.05
N MET A 597 -0.44 -14.62 -27.75
CA MET A 597 0.07 -15.88 -27.20
C MET A 597 -0.69 -17.10 -27.74
N ALA A 598 -2.02 -17.01 -27.84
CA ALA A 598 -2.84 -18.06 -28.45
C ALA A 598 -2.45 -18.31 -29.91
N GLY A 599 -2.23 -17.23 -30.67
CA GLY A 599 -1.74 -17.28 -32.04
C GLY A 599 -0.37 -17.96 -32.14
N ILE A 600 0.57 -17.56 -31.29
CA ILE A 600 1.94 -18.12 -31.25
C ILE A 600 1.91 -19.61 -30.89
N ALA A 601 1.14 -20.01 -29.87
CA ALA A 601 1.01 -21.42 -29.49
C ALA A 601 0.46 -22.27 -30.65
N ASN A 602 -0.53 -21.75 -31.38
CA ASN A 602 -1.10 -22.46 -32.51
C ASN A 602 -0.13 -22.54 -33.71
N ASP A 603 0.63 -21.47 -33.99
CA ASP A 603 1.68 -21.50 -35.02
C ASP A 603 2.80 -22.49 -34.64
N ALA A 604 3.27 -22.46 -33.39
CA ALA A 604 4.26 -23.38 -32.86
C ALA A 604 3.81 -24.84 -33.01
N LYS A 605 2.54 -25.14 -32.67
CA LYS A 605 1.94 -26.48 -32.86
C LYS A 605 1.99 -26.91 -34.32
N ASN A 606 1.63 -26.04 -35.25
CA ASN A 606 1.64 -26.35 -36.68
C ASN A 606 3.05 -26.59 -37.21
N ARG A 607 4.01 -25.76 -36.81
CA ARG A 607 5.44 -25.93 -37.15
C ARG A 607 5.99 -27.24 -36.60
N MET A 608 5.70 -27.58 -35.35
CA MET A 608 6.12 -28.84 -34.74
C MET A 608 5.55 -30.07 -35.47
N ARG A 609 4.27 -30.01 -35.89
CA ARG A 609 3.67 -31.06 -36.73
C ARG A 609 4.37 -31.19 -38.08
N GLU A 610 4.78 -30.08 -38.68
CA GLU A 610 5.56 -30.12 -39.92
C GLU A 610 6.94 -30.76 -39.72
N ILE A 611 7.67 -30.36 -38.67
CA ILE A 611 8.97 -30.93 -38.34
C ILE A 611 8.83 -32.43 -38.06
N SER A 612 7.80 -32.85 -37.32
CA SER A 612 7.49 -34.26 -37.05
C SER A 612 7.36 -35.06 -38.36
N ARG A 613 6.54 -34.59 -39.31
CA ARG A 613 6.38 -35.24 -40.62
C ARG A 613 7.69 -35.33 -41.41
N ARG A 614 8.52 -34.27 -41.36
CA ARG A 614 9.83 -34.26 -42.03
C ARG A 614 10.79 -35.27 -41.39
N ALA A 615 10.81 -35.37 -40.07
CA ALA A 615 11.62 -36.34 -39.33
C ALA A 615 11.16 -37.78 -39.60
N GLU A 616 9.85 -38.04 -39.63
CA GLU A 616 9.29 -39.35 -40.00
C GLU A 616 9.65 -39.75 -41.44
N THR A 617 9.57 -38.80 -42.38
CA THR A 617 9.99 -39.01 -43.77
C THR A 617 11.48 -39.32 -43.86
N GLY A 618 12.31 -38.55 -43.14
CA GLY A 618 13.76 -38.77 -43.06
C GLY A 618 14.10 -40.15 -42.51
N ASN A 619 13.38 -40.59 -41.47
CA ASN A 619 13.57 -41.92 -40.89
C ASN A 619 13.24 -43.02 -41.91
N GLY A 620 12.14 -42.86 -42.66
CA GLY A 620 11.79 -43.78 -43.75
C GLY A 620 12.83 -43.85 -44.87
N ILE A 621 13.45 -42.73 -45.23
CA ILE A 621 14.57 -42.70 -46.20
C ILE A 621 15.79 -43.44 -45.64
N ALA A 622 16.12 -43.24 -44.36
CA ALA A 622 17.22 -43.94 -43.70
C ALA A 622 17.00 -45.46 -43.73
N THR A 623 15.79 -45.93 -43.41
CA THR A 623 15.43 -47.36 -43.51
C THR A 623 15.61 -47.91 -44.92
N GLN A 624 15.15 -47.21 -45.95
CA GLN A 624 15.35 -47.62 -47.35
C GLN A 624 16.84 -47.66 -47.74
N ALA A 625 17.64 -46.71 -47.24
CA ALA A 625 19.08 -46.69 -47.46
C ALA A 625 19.78 -47.89 -46.79
N MET A 626 19.34 -48.31 -45.59
CA MET A 626 19.83 -49.52 -44.93
C MET A 626 19.53 -50.77 -45.77
N GLU A 627 18.30 -50.91 -46.27
CA GLU A 627 17.92 -52.04 -47.13
C GLU A 627 18.77 -52.11 -48.42
N ALA A 628 19.03 -50.96 -49.05
CA ALA A 628 19.88 -50.89 -50.24
C ALA A 628 21.34 -51.29 -49.93
N MET A 629 21.90 -50.80 -48.82
CA MET A 629 23.25 -51.16 -48.39
C MET A 629 23.37 -52.64 -48.02
N ASP A 630 22.33 -53.22 -47.40
CA ASP A 630 22.30 -54.66 -47.11
C ASP A 630 22.30 -55.52 -48.39
N SER A 631 21.56 -55.08 -49.41
CA SER A 631 21.57 -55.72 -50.73
C SER A 631 22.94 -55.65 -51.41
N ILE A 632 23.65 -54.53 -51.28
CA ILE A 632 25.03 -54.38 -51.78
C ILE A 632 25.96 -55.33 -51.01
N ARG A 633 25.85 -55.40 -49.68
CA ARG A 633 26.62 -56.31 -48.83
C ARG A 633 26.47 -57.76 -49.27
N GLN A 634 25.24 -58.24 -49.43
CA GLN A 634 24.96 -59.60 -49.92
C GLN A 634 25.51 -59.83 -51.34
N SER A 635 25.44 -58.82 -52.21
CA SER A 635 25.97 -58.92 -53.58
C SER A 635 27.50 -59.05 -53.56
N SER A 636 28.20 -58.28 -52.72
CA SER A 636 29.65 -58.38 -52.54
C SER A 636 30.08 -59.73 -51.98
N GLU A 637 29.35 -60.30 -51.03
CA GLU A 637 29.60 -61.65 -50.50
C GLU A 637 29.46 -62.73 -51.58
N ARG A 638 28.45 -62.63 -52.47
CA ARG A 638 28.30 -63.53 -53.61
C ARG A 638 29.45 -63.40 -54.60
N ILE A 639 29.89 -62.18 -54.90
CA ILE A 639 31.05 -61.94 -55.78
C ILE A 639 32.31 -62.57 -55.18
N ALA A 640 32.56 -62.41 -53.88
CA ALA A 640 33.67 -63.04 -53.19
C ALA A 640 33.64 -64.57 -53.32
N GLY A 641 32.46 -65.19 -53.21
CA GLY A 641 32.28 -66.62 -53.45
C GLY A 641 32.61 -67.04 -54.89
N VAL A 642 32.22 -66.24 -55.89
CA VAL A 642 32.57 -66.50 -57.30
C VAL A 642 34.07 -66.38 -57.54
N LEU A 643 34.74 -65.38 -56.94
CA LEU A 643 36.18 -65.20 -57.05
C LEU A 643 36.97 -66.37 -56.46
N GLN A 644 36.47 -66.97 -55.37
CA GLN A 644 37.05 -68.20 -54.81
C GLN A 644 36.98 -69.35 -55.81
N VAL A 645 35.84 -69.54 -56.47
CA VAL A 645 35.67 -70.58 -57.51
C VAL A 645 36.62 -70.32 -58.70
N ILE A 646 36.83 -69.06 -59.09
CA ILE A 646 37.77 -68.72 -60.17
C ILE A 646 39.22 -69.02 -59.76
N ASP A 647 39.63 -68.71 -58.52
CA ASP A 647 40.97 -69.05 -58.02
C ASP A 647 41.18 -70.57 -57.99
N ASP A 648 40.15 -71.33 -57.58
CA ASP A 648 40.18 -72.79 -57.59
C ASP A 648 40.31 -73.37 -59.00
N ILE A 649 39.58 -72.82 -59.98
CA ILE A 649 39.69 -73.21 -61.41
C ILE A 649 41.09 -72.87 -61.95
N ALA A 650 41.61 -71.69 -61.63
CA ALA A 650 42.95 -71.28 -62.02
C ALA A 650 44.01 -72.22 -61.42
N PHE A 651 43.86 -72.60 -60.15
CA PHE A 651 44.74 -73.57 -59.50
C PHE A 651 44.69 -74.96 -60.16
N GLN A 652 43.49 -75.48 -60.44
CA GLN A 652 43.30 -76.74 -61.16
C GLN A 652 43.91 -76.69 -62.57
N THR A 653 43.73 -75.58 -63.28
CA THR A 653 44.30 -75.36 -64.63
C THR A 653 45.82 -75.34 -64.58
N ASN A 654 46.41 -74.70 -63.56
CA ASN A 654 47.84 -74.71 -63.32
C ASN A 654 48.38 -76.13 -63.04
N LEU A 655 47.65 -76.96 -62.29
CA LEU A 655 48.01 -78.37 -62.06
C LEU A 655 47.91 -79.22 -63.33
N LEU A 656 46.86 -79.04 -64.13
CA LEU A 656 46.69 -79.71 -65.44
C LEU A 656 47.82 -79.34 -66.40
N ALA A 657 48.16 -78.05 -66.47
CA ALA A 657 49.24 -77.55 -67.29
C ALA A 657 50.61 -78.08 -66.83
N LEU A 658 50.83 -78.20 -65.52
CA LEU A 658 52.03 -78.84 -64.97
C LEU A 658 52.13 -80.30 -65.40
N ASN A 659 51.04 -81.07 -65.24
CA ASN A 659 50.99 -82.48 -65.65
C ASN A 659 51.23 -82.64 -67.15
N ALA A 660 50.62 -81.79 -67.97
CA ALA A 660 50.84 -81.77 -69.43
C ALA A 660 52.28 -81.42 -69.80
N GLY A 661 52.90 -80.46 -69.08
CA GLY A 661 54.31 -80.10 -69.27
C GLY A 661 55.26 -81.25 -68.92
N VAL A 662 54.96 -82.01 -67.85
CA VAL A 662 55.72 -83.21 -67.48
C VAL A 662 55.61 -84.30 -68.55
N GLU A 663 54.41 -84.57 -69.06
CA GLU A 663 54.20 -85.59 -70.10
C GLU A 663 54.81 -85.17 -71.45
N ALA A 664 54.77 -83.88 -71.77
CA ALA A 664 55.44 -83.30 -72.94
C ALA A 664 56.98 -83.45 -72.85
N ALA A 665 57.56 -83.26 -71.67
CA ALA A 665 58.98 -83.51 -71.43
C ALA A 665 59.34 -85.01 -71.58
N ARG A 666 58.42 -85.90 -71.16
CA ARG A 666 58.56 -87.35 -71.27
C ARG A 666 58.53 -87.85 -72.72
N ALA A 667 57.82 -87.15 -73.61
CA ALA A 667 57.72 -87.45 -75.04
C ALA A 667 58.92 -86.96 -75.88
N GLY A 668 59.92 -86.29 -75.28
CA GLY A 668 61.16 -85.87 -75.96
C GLY A 668 60.92 -84.84 -77.08
N GLU A 669 61.59 -85.01 -78.24
CA GLU A 669 61.49 -84.07 -79.37
C GLU A 669 60.06 -83.95 -79.93
N SER A 670 59.26 -85.01 -79.86
CA SER A 670 57.86 -85.00 -80.34
C SER A 670 56.91 -84.17 -79.45
N GLY A 671 57.32 -83.85 -78.21
CA GLY A 671 56.52 -83.12 -77.23
C GLY A 671 56.79 -81.61 -77.15
N ARG A 672 57.77 -81.06 -77.90
CA ARG A 672 58.18 -79.65 -77.79
C ARG A 672 57.03 -78.65 -77.96
N GLY A 673 56.14 -78.87 -78.94
CA GLY A 673 54.97 -78.01 -79.15
C GLY A 673 54.00 -78.02 -77.97
N PHE A 674 53.75 -79.21 -77.39
CA PHE A 674 52.92 -79.36 -76.20
C PHE A 674 53.54 -78.74 -74.95
N ALA A 675 54.87 -78.80 -74.81
CA ALA A 675 55.56 -78.17 -73.69
C ALA A 675 55.40 -76.64 -73.67
N VAL A 676 55.45 -76.00 -74.84
CA VAL A 676 55.22 -74.54 -74.96
C VAL A 676 53.77 -74.17 -74.61
N VAL A 677 52.80 -74.93 -75.13
CA VAL A 677 51.37 -74.73 -74.79
C VAL A 677 51.14 -74.92 -73.30
N ALA A 678 51.73 -75.96 -72.70
CA ALA A 678 51.64 -76.21 -71.26
C ALA A 678 52.23 -75.07 -70.42
N SER A 679 53.37 -74.48 -70.82
CA SER A 679 53.92 -73.30 -70.13
C SER A 679 53.04 -72.07 -70.26
N GLU A 680 52.42 -71.85 -71.43
CA GLU A 680 51.54 -70.69 -71.66
C GLU A 680 50.22 -70.80 -70.88
N VAL A 681 49.61 -72.00 -70.87
CA VAL A 681 48.40 -72.28 -70.07
C VAL A 681 48.71 -72.13 -68.58
N ARG A 682 49.90 -72.55 -68.14
CA ARG A 682 50.35 -72.37 -66.75
C ARG A 682 50.50 -70.89 -66.38
N ALA A 683 51.15 -70.11 -67.23
CA ALA A 683 51.31 -68.67 -67.03
C ALA A 683 49.96 -67.94 -67.02
N LEU A 684 49.03 -68.32 -67.89
CA LEU A 684 47.66 -67.78 -67.91
C LEU A 684 46.88 -68.12 -66.63
N ALA A 685 47.00 -69.34 -66.14
CA ALA A 685 46.39 -69.78 -64.90
C ALA A 685 46.93 -69.00 -63.69
N GLN A 686 48.25 -68.80 -63.60
CA GLN A 686 48.86 -67.98 -62.55
C GLN A 686 48.38 -66.53 -62.60
N ARG A 687 48.33 -65.91 -63.79
CA ARG A 687 47.79 -64.55 -63.98
C ARG A 687 46.31 -64.44 -63.60
N SER A 688 45.52 -65.47 -63.89
CA SER A 688 44.10 -65.49 -63.53
C SER A 688 43.89 -65.60 -62.02
N SER A 689 44.70 -66.41 -61.33
CA SER A 689 44.71 -66.53 -59.87
C SER A 689 45.11 -65.21 -59.20
N GLU A 690 46.18 -64.56 -59.69
CA GLU A 690 46.65 -63.28 -59.19
C GLU A 690 45.60 -62.18 -59.34
N ALA A 691 45.00 -62.05 -60.53
CA ALA A 691 43.92 -61.10 -60.78
C ALA A 691 42.67 -61.39 -59.92
N SER A 692 42.32 -62.66 -59.70
CA SER A 692 41.19 -63.03 -58.85
C SER A 692 41.40 -62.63 -57.39
N ARG A 693 42.63 -62.77 -56.88
CA ARG A 693 43.00 -62.35 -55.52
C ARG A 693 43.00 -60.84 -55.35
N GLU A 694 43.47 -60.10 -56.35
CA GLU A 694 43.41 -58.64 -56.35
C GLU A 694 41.97 -58.13 -56.32
N ILE A 695 41.07 -58.70 -57.14
CA ILE A 695 39.65 -58.36 -57.10
C ILE A 695 39.03 -58.78 -55.76
N ALA A 696 39.39 -59.94 -55.21
CA ALA A 696 38.88 -60.40 -53.92
C ALA A 696 39.27 -59.44 -52.79
N GLN A 697 40.48 -58.88 -52.83
CA GLN A 697 40.92 -57.85 -51.88
C GLN A 697 40.06 -56.58 -52.00
N ILE A 698 39.81 -56.09 -53.22
CA ILE A 698 38.96 -54.91 -53.46
C ILE A 698 37.53 -55.14 -52.95
N ILE A 699 36.95 -56.32 -53.23
CA ILE A 699 35.61 -56.69 -52.76
C ILE A 699 35.57 -56.83 -51.22
N GLY A 700 36.64 -57.34 -50.62
CA GLY A 700 36.80 -57.38 -49.16
C GLY A 700 36.75 -55.99 -48.54
N THR A 701 37.51 -55.03 -49.08
CA THR A 701 37.46 -53.63 -48.64
C THR A 701 36.08 -53.02 -48.85
N ALA A 702 35.46 -53.22 -50.02
CA ALA A 702 34.11 -52.73 -50.29
C ALA A 702 33.06 -53.27 -49.31
N THR A 703 33.18 -54.54 -48.90
CA THR A 703 32.28 -55.15 -47.90
C THR A 703 32.45 -54.50 -46.52
N GLN A 704 33.68 -54.19 -46.12
CA GLN A 704 33.96 -53.48 -44.87
C GLN A 704 33.42 -52.04 -44.89
N ASP A 705 33.59 -51.33 -46.01
CA ASP A 705 33.09 -49.96 -46.19
C ASP A 705 31.56 -49.90 -46.16
N VAL A 706 30.89 -50.86 -46.81
CA VAL A 706 29.42 -50.99 -46.75
C VAL A 706 28.96 -51.31 -45.33
N GLY A 707 29.67 -52.17 -44.59
CA GLY A 707 29.35 -52.47 -43.19
C GLY A 707 29.38 -51.24 -42.29
N ARG A 708 30.43 -50.41 -42.43
CA ARG A 708 30.50 -49.09 -41.76
C ARG A 708 29.37 -48.17 -42.20
N GLY A 709 29.03 -48.18 -43.48
CA GLY A 709 27.91 -47.40 -44.03
C GLY A 709 26.57 -47.77 -43.39
N VAL A 710 26.29 -49.07 -43.23
CA VAL A 710 25.08 -49.57 -42.55
C VAL A 710 25.01 -49.07 -41.11
N GLU A 711 26.12 -49.16 -40.36
CA GLU A 711 26.18 -48.69 -38.96
C GLU A 711 25.89 -47.18 -38.84
N MET A 712 26.45 -46.36 -39.73
CA MET A 712 26.20 -44.91 -39.73
C MET A 712 24.73 -44.56 -40.06
N VAL A 713 24.12 -45.30 -40.99
CA VAL A 713 22.71 -45.08 -41.34
C VAL A 713 21.78 -45.54 -40.20
N ASP A 714 22.10 -46.64 -39.52
CA ASP A 714 21.37 -47.11 -38.33
C ASP A 714 21.41 -46.10 -37.18
N GLN A 715 22.59 -45.54 -36.89
CA GLN A 715 22.73 -44.46 -35.90
C GLN A 715 21.92 -43.22 -36.30
N THR A 716 21.88 -42.89 -37.59
CA THR A 716 21.08 -41.77 -38.11
C THR A 716 19.58 -42.03 -37.94
N ALA A 717 19.11 -43.25 -38.22
CA ALA A 717 17.72 -43.66 -38.00
C ALA A 717 17.33 -43.57 -36.52
N GLY A 718 18.21 -44.04 -35.62
CA GLY A 718 18.03 -43.93 -34.17
C GLY A 718 17.90 -42.48 -33.69
N ALA A 719 18.78 -41.58 -34.17
CA ALA A 719 18.73 -40.16 -33.84
C ALA A 719 17.44 -39.49 -34.33
N LEU A 720 16.99 -39.81 -35.56
CA LEU A 720 15.71 -39.32 -36.09
C LEU A 720 14.52 -39.84 -35.27
N GLY A 721 14.57 -41.09 -34.80
CA GLY A 721 13.58 -41.64 -33.88
C GLY A 721 13.48 -40.89 -32.56
N GLN A 722 14.63 -40.53 -31.96
CA GLN A 722 14.67 -39.70 -30.76
C GLN A 722 14.07 -38.31 -30.99
N ILE A 723 14.43 -37.66 -32.11
CA ILE A 723 13.85 -36.36 -32.50
C ILE A 723 12.33 -36.43 -32.59
N VAL A 724 11.78 -37.48 -33.21
CA VAL A 724 10.31 -37.68 -33.27
C VAL A 724 9.71 -37.81 -31.87
N GLY A 725 10.39 -38.50 -30.94
CA GLY A 725 9.99 -38.58 -29.53
C GLY A 725 9.93 -37.20 -28.87
N THR A 726 11.00 -36.41 -28.95
CA THR A 726 11.08 -35.07 -28.37
C THR A 726 10.04 -34.11 -28.97
N ILE A 727 9.74 -34.22 -30.27
CA ILE A 727 8.70 -33.40 -30.90
C ILE A 727 7.31 -33.74 -30.35
N ARG A 728 7.03 -35.00 -30.02
CA ARG A 728 5.75 -35.38 -29.39
C ARG A 728 5.60 -34.77 -28.01
N GLU A 729 6.66 -34.79 -27.20
CA GLU A 729 6.67 -34.11 -25.89
C GLU A 729 6.48 -32.60 -26.03
N ALA A 730 7.12 -31.97 -27.03
CA ALA A 730 6.94 -30.56 -27.31
C ALA A 730 5.50 -30.23 -27.73
N LEU A 731 4.87 -31.07 -28.55
CA LEU A 731 3.48 -30.90 -28.96
C LEU A 731 2.50 -30.99 -27.77
N ASP A 732 2.72 -31.94 -26.86
CA ASP A 732 1.94 -32.10 -25.64
C ASP A 732 2.03 -30.84 -24.74
N ARG A 733 3.25 -30.34 -24.53
CA ARG A 733 3.47 -29.07 -23.79
C ARG A 733 2.79 -27.87 -24.45
N ILE A 734 2.83 -27.77 -25.78
CA ILE A 734 2.16 -26.69 -26.51
C ILE A 734 0.63 -26.80 -26.38
N GLU A 735 0.06 -28.01 -26.34
CA GLU A 735 -1.36 -28.20 -26.07
C GLU A 735 -1.74 -27.78 -24.65
N HIS A 736 -0.91 -28.08 -23.65
CA HIS A 736 -1.08 -27.56 -22.30
C HIS A 736 -1.04 -26.03 -22.24
N ILE A 737 -0.09 -25.39 -22.92
CA ILE A 737 -0.01 -23.92 -23.01
C ILE A 737 -1.27 -23.35 -23.67
N ALA A 738 -1.71 -23.92 -24.79
CA ALA A 738 -2.91 -23.47 -25.48
C ALA A 738 -4.17 -23.59 -24.59
N GLY A 739 -4.25 -24.65 -23.77
CA GLY A 739 -5.29 -24.80 -22.76
C GLY A 739 -5.25 -23.69 -21.70
N ALA A 740 -4.09 -23.46 -21.09
CA ALA A 740 -3.90 -22.42 -20.07
C ALA A 740 -4.17 -21.01 -20.60
N VAL A 741 -3.78 -20.73 -21.85
CA VAL A 741 -4.08 -19.47 -22.53
C VAL A 741 -5.60 -19.29 -22.69
N GLY A 742 -6.33 -20.35 -23.07
CA GLY A 742 -7.79 -20.31 -23.16
C GLY A 742 -8.48 -20.08 -21.81
N GLU A 743 -8.01 -20.71 -20.74
CA GLU A 743 -8.52 -20.44 -19.38
C GLU A 743 -8.26 -19.01 -18.93
N THR A 744 -7.09 -18.47 -19.25
CA THR A 744 -6.72 -17.09 -18.89
C THR A 744 -7.53 -16.07 -19.68
N GLU A 745 -7.83 -16.34 -20.95
CA GLU A 745 -8.73 -15.50 -21.77
C GLU A 745 -10.13 -15.39 -21.13
N VAL A 746 -10.69 -16.51 -20.66
CA VAL A 746 -11.95 -16.53 -19.90
C VAL A 746 -11.84 -15.71 -18.62
N GLY A 747 -10.74 -15.87 -17.87
CA GLY A 747 -10.49 -15.12 -16.64
C GLY A 747 -10.43 -13.60 -16.87
N ILE A 748 -9.74 -13.15 -17.92
CA ILE A 748 -9.69 -11.73 -18.29
C ILE A 748 -11.08 -11.20 -18.66
N ALA A 749 -11.88 -11.98 -19.39
CA ALA A 749 -13.24 -11.57 -19.75
C ALA A 749 -14.14 -11.40 -18.51
N GLU A 750 -14.01 -12.26 -17.51
CA GLU A 750 -14.73 -12.12 -16.23
C GLU A 750 -14.27 -10.89 -15.44
N ILE A 751 -12.96 -10.65 -15.36
CA ILE A 751 -12.40 -9.46 -14.69
C ILE A 751 -12.87 -8.19 -15.42
N SER A 752 -12.82 -8.16 -16.75
CA SER A 752 -13.31 -7.04 -17.56
C SER A 752 -14.77 -6.72 -17.23
N LYS A 753 -15.64 -7.74 -17.17
CA LYS A 753 -17.04 -7.58 -16.78
C LYS A 753 -17.19 -7.03 -15.36
N ALA A 754 -16.39 -7.51 -14.40
CA ALA A 754 -16.40 -7.02 -13.04
C ALA A 754 -15.95 -5.54 -12.95
N THR A 755 -14.95 -5.15 -13.73
CA THR A 755 -14.46 -3.76 -13.84
C THR A 755 -15.55 -2.84 -14.38
N THR A 756 -16.30 -3.24 -15.41
CA THR A 756 -17.45 -2.47 -15.91
C THR A 756 -18.54 -2.27 -14.85
N GLU A 757 -18.81 -3.30 -14.03
CA GLU A 757 -19.79 -3.17 -12.95
C GLU A 757 -19.28 -2.26 -11.82
N LEU A 758 -17.99 -2.31 -11.49
CA LEU A 758 -17.37 -1.40 -10.53
C LEU A 758 -17.40 0.06 -11.02
N ASP A 759 -17.17 0.31 -12.31
CA ASP A 759 -17.29 1.64 -12.89
C ASP A 759 -18.73 2.17 -12.75
N ARG A 760 -19.73 1.34 -13.10
CA ARG A 760 -21.15 1.68 -12.92
C ARG A 760 -21.49 2.04 -11.47
N VAL A 761 -21.02 1.25 -10.49
CA VAL A 761 -21.24 1.52 -9.06
C VAL A 761 -20.50 2.79 -8.63
N THR A 762 -19.31 3.05 -9.16
CA THR A 762 -18.52 4.26 -8.84
C THR A 762 -19.21 5.52 -9.34
N GLN A 763 -19.76 5.50 -10.55
CA GLN A 763 -20.58 6.60 -11.08
C GLN A 763 -21.87 6.79 -10.28
N GLN A 764 -22.53 5.69 -9.88
CA GLN A 764 -23.71 5.75 -9.04
C GLN A 764 -23.41 6.34 -7.66
N ASN A 765 -22.25 6.04 -7.09
CA ASN A 765 -21.78 6.64 -5.84
C ASN A 765 -21.57 8.14 -6.00
N ALA A 766 -20.92 8.59 -7.08
CA ALA A 766 -20.73 10.02 -7.36
C ALA A 766 -22.08 10.77 -7.42
N ALA A 767 -23.06 10.23 -8.16
CA ALA A 767 -24.41 10.81 -8.23
C ALA A 767 -25.11 10.82 -6.86
N MET A 768 -24.99 9.75 -6.08
CA MET A 768 -25.56 9.68 -4.73
C MET A 768 -24.95 10.72 -3.79
N PHE A 769 -23.65 11.05 -3.93
CA PHE A 769 -23.02 12.09 -3.11
C PHE A 769 -23.46 13.50 -3.50
N GLU A 770 -23.70 13.76 -4.79
CA GLU A 770 -24.33 15.02 -5.21
C GLU A 770 -25.74 15.18 -4.63
N GLU A 771 -26.56 14.12 -4.69
CA GLU A 771 -27.90 14.12 -4.08
C GLU A 771 -27.84 14.31 -2.56
N THR A 772 -26.89 13.65 -1.89
CA THR A 772 -26.67 13.78 -0.45
C THR A 772 -26.28 15.22 -0.09
N ASN A 773 -25.38 15.85 -0.85
CA ASN A 773 -25.01 17.25 -0.65
C ASN A 773 -26.20 18.19 -0.87
N ALA A 774 -27.06 17.94 -1.86
CA ALA A 774 -28.27 18.72 -2.08
C ALA A 774 -29.25 18.58 -0.90
N ALA A 775 -29.46 17.36 -0.38
CA ALA A 775 -30.31 17.11 0.79
C ALA A 775 -29.76 17.79 2.06
N LEU A 776 -28.44 17.78 2.26
CA LEU A 776 -27.78 18.48 3.37
C LEU A 776 -27.92 20.01 3.24
N GLY A 777 -27.84 20.54 2.02
CA GLY A 777 -28.13 21.94 1.75
C GLY A 777 -29.55 22.33 2.15
N ALA A 778 -30.54 21.51 1.79
CA ALA A 778 -31.94 21.72 2.19
C ALA A 778 -32.13 21.63 3.72
N LEU A 779 -31.51 20.66 4.38
CA LEU A 779 -31.56 20.52 5.85
C LEU A 779 -30.98 21.75 6.56
N ARG A 780 -29.92 22.33 6.01
CA ARG A 780 -29.29 23.51 6.57
C ARG A 780 -30.17 24.75 6.44
N ILE A 781 -30.82 24.93 5.29
CA ILE A 781 -31.83 25.98 5.09
C ILE A 781 -32.97 25.84 6.11
N GLU A 782 -33.44 24.61 6.35
CA GLU A 782 -34.52 24.36 7.31
C GLU A 782 -34.08 24.63 8.75
N ALA A 783 -32.86 24.22 9.13
CA ALA A 783 -32.28 24.51 10.43
C ALA A 783 -32.11 26.02 10.67
N ASP A 784 -31.65 26.77 9.66
CA ASP A 784 -31.55 28.23 9.71
C ASP A 784 -32.93 28.88 9.84
N ALA A 785 -33.93 28.37 9.13
CA ALA A 785 -35.32 28.84 9.23
C ALA A 785 -35.90 28.60 10.64
N LEU A 786 -35.63 27.43 11.24
CA LEU A 786 -35.98 27.13 12.62
C LEU A 786 -35.32 28.13 13.59
N VAL A 787 -34.02 28.35 13.47
CA VAL A 787 -33.28 29.33 14.30
C VAL A 787 -33.88 30.73 14.14
N ALA A 788 -34.19 31.17 12.92
CA ALA A 788 -34.79 32.47 12.66
C ALA A 788 -36.18 32.61 13.30
N ASN A 789 -36.99 31.55 13.26
CA ASN A 789 -38.32 31.52 13.87
C ASN A 789 -38.25 31.57 15.40
N VAL A 790 -37.35 30.80 16.04
CA VAL A 790 -37.19 30.87 17.50
C VAL A 790 -36.45 32.13 17.97
N ALA A 791 -35.66 32.79 17.12
CA ALA A 791 -34.96 34.03 17.47
C ALA A 791 -35.90 35.22 17.77
N GLN A 792 -37.18 35.12 17.39
CA GLN A 792 -38.23 36.08 17.76
C GLN A 792 -38.54 36.03 19.26
N PHE A 793 -38.28 34.89 19.92
CA PHE A 793 -38.49 34.72 21.37
C PHE A 793 -37.25 35.14 22.16
N ARG A 794 -37.42 36.04 23.12
CA ARG A 794 -36.35 36.47 24.04
C ARG A 794 -36.34 35.54 25.23
N THR A 795 -35.31 34.70 25.34
CA THR A 795 -35.09 33.82 26.48
C THR A 795 -34.03 34.42 27.41
N ASP A 796 -34.09 34.06 28.69
CA ASP A 796 -33.24 34.64 29.73
C ASP A 796 -31.81 34.15 29.52
N LYS A 797 -31.03 34.97 28.78
CA LYS A 797 -29.66 34.68 28.41
C LYS A 797 -28.79 34.75 29.66
N ASN A 798 -28.64 33.63 30.35
CA ASN A 798 -27.42 33.37 31.07
C ASN A 798 -26.60 32.34 30.28
N ASP A 799 -25.54 32.87 29.66
CA ASP A 799 -24.38 32.14 29.15
C ASP A 799 -24.59 31.49 27.75
N ARG A 800 -24.13 32.14 26.66
CA ARG A 800 -23.59 31.48 25.43
C ARG A 800 -22.86 32.50 24.52
N PRO A 801 -21.82 32.06 23.79
CA PRO A 801 -20.94 32.93 23.00
C PRO A 801 -21.69 33.51 21.81
N ASP A 802 -21.36 34.75 21.46
CA ASP A 802 -21.90 35.45 20.31
C ASP A 802 -21.56 34.72 19.00
N LEU A 803 -22.57 34.26 18.27
CA LEU A 803 -22.46 33.60 16.97
C LEU A 803 -22.82 34.53 15.80
N ARG A 804 -23.02 35.83 16.03
CA ARG A 804 -23.36 36.79 14.95
C ARG A 804 -22.16 37.22 14.07
N GLY A 805 -21.03 36.50 14.13
CA GLY A 805 -19.80 36.84 13.42
C GLY A 805 -19.44 35.98 12.21
N ARG A 806 -20.38 35.27 11.57
CA ARG A 806 -20.08 34.33 10.46
C ARG A 806 -20.67 34.70 9.08
N ALA A 807 -20.99 35.97 8.88
CA ALA A 807 -21.25 36.53 7.55
C ALA A 807 -20.22 37.63 7.26
N ALA A 808 -19.02 37.22 6.86
CA ALA A 808 -18.02 38.01 6.13
C ALA A 808 -17.08 37.07 5.37
#